data_AF-A0A8D0GAP6-F1
#
_entry.id   AF-A0A8D0GAP6-F1
#
_cell.length_a   1.000
_cell.length_b   1.000
_cell.length_c   1.000
_cell.angle_alpha   90.00
_cell.angle_beta   90.00
_cell.angle_gamma   90.00
#
_symmetry.space_group_name_H-M   'P 1'
#
loop_
_entity.id
_entity.type
_entity.pdbx_description
1 polymer ?
#
loop_
_entity_poly.entity_id
_entity_poly.type
_entity_poly.pdbx_seq_one_letter_code
_entity_poly.pdbx_strand_id
1 'polypeptide(L)'
;MPSALAIFTCRPNSHPFQERHVYLDEPVKIGRSVARCRPAQNNATFDCKVLSRNHALVWFDHKTGKFYLQDTKSSNGTFINSQRLSRGSEESPPCEVLSGDIIQFGVDVTENTRKVTHGCIVSTIKLFLPDGMEARLRSDVIHAPLPSPVDKVAANTPSMYSQELFQLSQYLQEALHREQMLEQKLATLQRLLAVTQEASDTSWQALIDEDRLLSRLEVMGNQLQACSKTQTEDSLRKELLALQEDKHNYETTAKESLRRVLQEKIEVVRKLSEVERSLSNTEDECTHLKEMNERTREELRELANKYNGAVNEIKDLSDKLKAAEGRQEEIQQKGQVEKKELQHKVEEMEKREQELQAKIEALQADNDFTNERLTALQVRLEHLQEKTLKEHNSLGIQVDDFIPKINGSTEKDKLIDEGPLSKVEDTKLLKENQVKTKEADLSDTLSPSKEKSSEDTTDAQMDEHDLNEPIAKVALLKDELQGALSETETKQEIQQLHKELIEAQELAKTSKQKCFELQALLEEKRKAYRLQVEESTKQIQVLQAQLHRLQEDIENLREEKENDLSSAQNELLSAQGEILLLQQVAERAASERDTDIATLQEELKKVRAELERWRKEASEYEREIVNLQTSFQLRCQQCEDQQKEEAIRLQGELEKLRKKWSDLETECRSLKKENNVLASELQRQEEELHR
;
A
#
# COMPACT_ATOMS: atom_id res chain seq x y z
N MET A 1 -1.73 -4.81 46.08
CA MET A 1 -2.73 -5.56 45.30
C MET A 1 -2.22 -5.67 43.88
N PRO A 2 -2.43 -6.80 43.18
CA PRO A 2 -2.37 -6.80 41.72
C PRO A 2 -3.43 -5.81 41.19
N SER A 3 -3.07 -4.95 40.24
CA SER A 3 -3.90 -3.84 39.77
C SER A 3 -3.87 -3.78 38.26
N ALA A 4 -5.04 -3.75 37.62
CA ALA A 4 -5.14 -3.60 36.17
C ALA A 4 -4.67 -2.20 35.75
N LEU A 5 -3.97 -2.09 34.62
CA LEU A 5 -3.33 -0.83 34.19
C LEU A 5 -3.69 -0.51 32.73
N ALA A 6 -4.15 0.71 32.49
CA ALA A 6 -4.35 1.28 31.16
C ALA A 6 -3.31 2.37 30.89
N ILE A 7 -2.45 2.15 29.90
CA ILE A 7 -1.46 3.11 29.42
C ILE A 7 -2.02 3.87 28.22
N PHE A 8 -2.10 5.20 28.31
CA PHE A 8 -2.55 6.08 27.22
C PHE A 8 -1.36 6.83 26.62
N THR A 9 -0.98 6.49 25.38
CA THR A 9 0.10 7.14 24.63
C THR A 9 -0.43 8.10 23.57
N CYS A 10 0.01 9.36 23.60
CA CYS A 10 -0.38 10.41 22.66
C CYS A 10 0.02 10.08 21.22
N ARG A 11 -0.91 10.21 20.26
CA ARG A 11 -0.65 10.03 18.82
C ARG A 11 -0.26 11.36 18.14
N PRO A 12 0.42 11.33 16.97
CA PRO A 12 0.85 12.55 16.28
C PRO A 12 -0.29 13.49 15.84
N ASN A 13 -1.49 12.95 15.64
CA ASN A 13 -2.71 13.68 15.29
C ASN A 13 -3.56 14.09 16.51
N SER A 14 -3.02 13.98 17.74
CA SER A 14 -3.69 14.38 18.97
C SER A 14 -3.31 15.80 19.38
N HIS A 15 -4.22 16.47 20.09
CA HIS A 15 -3.83 17.54 21.01
C HIS A 15 -2.79 17.00 22.02
N PRO A 16 -1.67 17.69 22.26
CA PRO A 16 -0.55 17.13 23.03
C PRO A 16 -0.92 16.77 24.48
N PHE A 17 -0.55 15.57 24.91
CA PHE A 17 -0.58 15.17 26.31
C PHE A 17 0.59 14.22 26.66
N GLN A 18 1.04 14.25 27.91
CA GLN A 18 2.03 13.29 28.42
C GLN A 18 1.37 11.93 28.66
N GLU A 19 2.11 10.84 28.39
CA GLU A 19 1.68 9.46 28.60
C GLU A 19 1.11 9.23 30.02
N ARG A 20 0.00 8.49 30.11
CA ARG A 20 -0.69 8.22 31.37
C ARG A 20 -0.65 6.74 31.71
N HIS A 21 -0.42 6.42 32.97
CA HIS A 21 -0.40 5.08 33.56
C HIS A 21 -1.57 4.99 34.55
N VAL A 22 -2.76 4.66 34.03
CA VAL A 22 -4.02 4.73 34.76
C VAL A 22 -4.37 3.38 35.37
N TYR A 23 -4.24 3.24 36.69
CA TYR A 23 -4.66 2.05 37.41
C TYR A 23 -6.20 1.96 37.48
N LEU A 24 -6.75 0.77 37.20
CA LEU A 24 -8.18 0.50 37.04
C LEU A 24 -8.74 -0.40 38.15
N ASP A 25 -8.33 -0.16 39.39
CA ASP A 25 -8.91 -0.79 40.60
C ASP A 25 -10.41 -0.42 40.75
N GLU A 26 -10.75 0.82 40.38
CA GLU A 26 -12.11 1.36 40.31
C GLU A 26 -12.36 1.98 38.92
N PRO A 27 -13.62 2.20 38.49
CA PRO A 27 -13.92 2.86 37.23
C PRO A 27 -13.34 4.28 37.14
N VAL A 28 -12.37 4.48 36.24
CA VAL A 28 -11.70 5.77 36.06
C VAL A 28 -12.43 6.62 35.04
N LYS A 29 -12.70 7.85 35.44
CA LYS A 29 -13.38 8.86 34.63
C LYS A 29 -12.42 9.56 33.67
N ILE A 30 -12.80 9.59 32.40
CA ILE A 30 -12.15 10.37 31.34
C ILE A 30 -12.88 11.70 31.17
N GLY A 31 -12.12 12.80 31.07
CA GLY A 31 -12.70 14.11 30.81
C GLY A 31 -11.74 15.29 30.88
N ARG A 32 -12.32 16.48 30.74
CA ARG A 32 -11.59 17.74 30.73
C ARG A 32 -11.12 18.19 32.12
N SER A 33 -9.91 18.72 32.18
CA SER A 33 -9.30 19.48 33.28
C SER A 33 -10.29 20.47 33.91
N VAL A 34 -10.40 20.44 35.24
CA VAL A 34 -11.18 21.38 36.06
C VAL A 34 -10.40 21.72 37.33
N ALA A 35 -10.79 22.79 38.04
CA ALA A 35 -10.06 23.28 39.20
C ALA A 35 -9.77 22.23 40.30
N ARG A 36 -10.63 21.21 40.44
CA ARG A 36 -10.49 20.09 41.41
C ARG A 36 -9.88 18.80 40.81
N CYS A 37 -9.79 18.67 39.49
CA CYS A 37 -9.28 17.50 38.80
C CYS A 37 -8.30 17.97 37.72
N ARG A 38 -7.01 17.91 38.06
CA ARG A 38 -5.92 18.30 37.14
C ARG A 38 -5.37 17.08 36.41
N PRO A 39 -4.83 17.25 35.19
CA PRO A 39 -4.06 16.20 34.52
C PRO A 39 -2.92 15.69 35.41
N ALA A 40 -2.83 14.37 35.58
CA ALA A 40 -1.73 13.70 36.26
C ALA A 40 -1.45 12.35 35.58
N GLN A 41 -0.24 11.81 35.75
CA GLN A 41 0.17 10.55 35.11
C GLN A 41 -0.76 9.39 35.45
N ASN A 42 -1.30 9.34 36.68
CA ASN A 42 -2.20 8.29 37.14
C ASN A 42 -3.69 8.50 36.81
N ASN A 43 -4.06 9.49 35.99
CA ASN A 43 -5.45 9.78 35.64
C ASN A 43 -5.68 10.05 34.15
N ALA A 44 -6.91 9.82 33.70
CA ALA A 44 -7.39 10.10 32.35
C ALA A 44 -8.02 11.51 32.22
N THR A 45 -7.48 12.50 32.95
CA THR A 45 -7.90 13.90 32.82
C THR A 45 -7.00 14.66 31.84
N PHE A 46 -7.59 15.32 30.85
CA PHE A 46 -6.88 16.01 29.77
C PHE A 46 -7.20 17.50 29.75
N ASP A 47 -6.21 18.36 29.49
CA ASP A 47 -6.45 19.81 29.35
C ASP A 47 -6.87 20.19 27.92
N CYS A 48 -7.93 19.56 27.44
CA CYS A 48 -8.40 19.69 26.07
C CYS A 48 -9.81 20.30 26.04
N LYS A 49 -9.98 21.42 25.31
CA LYS A 49 -11.21 22.22 25.29
C LYS A 49 -12.42 21.45 24.72
N VAL A 50 -12.20 20.58 23.73
CA VAL A 50 -13.27 19.82 23.05
C VAL A 50 -13.77 18.61 23.85
N LEU A 51 -13.14 18.28 24.99
CA LEU A 51 -13.65 17.25 25.91
C LEU A 51 -14.72 17.81 26.85
N SER A 52 -15.66 16.93 27.21
CA SER A 52 -16.66 17.15 28.26
C SER A 52 -16.02 16.93 29.64
N ARG A 53 -16.59 17.52 30.70
CA ARG A 53 -16.09 17.31 32.08
C ARG A 53 -16.29 15.86 32.57
N ASN A 54 -17.34 15.23 32.07
CA ASN A 54 -17.60 13.80 32.11
C ASN A 54 -17.71 13.44 30.62
N HIS A 55 -16.72 12.75 30.07
CA HIS A 55 -16.69 12.45 28.63
C HIS A 55 -16.88 10.95 28.42
N ALA A 56 -16.03 10.15 29.03
CA ALA A 56 -16.17 8.69 29.04
C ALA A 56 -15.81 8.10 30.42
N LEU A 57 -16.09 6.82 30.59
CA LEU A 57 -15.70 6.01 31.75
C LEU A 57 -14.94 4.79 31.24
N VAL A 58 -13.79 4.47 31.84
CA VAL A 58 -13.00 3.26 31.54
C VAL A 58 -12.85 2.44 32.80
N TRP A 59 -13.04 1.11 32.71
CA TRP A 59 -12.88 0.21 33.83
C TRP A 59 -12.44 -1.18 33.41
N PHE A 60 -11.93 -1.94 34.38
CA PHE A 60 -11.64 -3.36 34.26
C PHE A 60 -12.69 -4.17 35.02
N ASP A 61 -13.36 -5.09 34.34
CA ASP A 61 -14.27 -6.04 34.99
C ASP A 61 -13.51 -7.28 35.45
N HIS A 62 -13.24 -7.31 36.75
CA HIS A 62 -12.57 -8.40 37.45
C HIS A 62 -13.29 -9.76 37.35
N LYS A 63 -14.58 -9.81 36.96
CA LYS A 63 -15.32 -11.07 36.77
C LYS A 63 -15.13 -11.68 35.38
N THR A 64 -14.97 -10.85 34.36
CA THR A 64 -14.85 -11.30 32.96
C THR A 64 -13.42 -11.21 32.42
N GLY A 65 -12.52 -10.50 33.11
CA GLY A 65 -11.14 -10.27 32.67
C GLY A 65 -11.05 -9.29 31.49
N LYS A 66 -12.06 -8.44 31.31
CA LYS A 66 -12.21 -7.55 30.14
C LYS A 66 -12.17 -6.08 30.55
N PHE A 67 -11.71 -5.25 29.61
CA PHE A 67 -11.70 -3.79 29.75
C PHE A 67 -12.84 -3.19 28.96
N TYR A 68 -13.49 -2.20 29.53
CA TYR A 68 -14.65 -1.54 28.93
C TYR A 68 -14.46 -0.03 28.91
N LEU A 69 -14.97 0.59 27.84
CA LEU A 69 -15.10 2.03 27.68
C LEU A 69 -16.56 2.37 27.37
N GLN A 70 -17.06 3.43 27.99
CA GLN A 70 -18.43 3.91 27.79
C GLN A 70 -18.45 5.42 27.62
N ASP A 71 -19.16 5.93 26.60
CA ASP A 71 -19.44 7.36 26.44
C ASP A 71 -20.51 7.81 27.44
N THR A 72 -20.20 8.84 28.22
CA THR A 72 -21.06 9.36 29.31
C THR A 72 -21.82 10.63 28.89
N LYS A 73 -22.49 10.59 27.73
CA LYS A 73 -23.23 11.71 27.12
C LYS A 73 -22.31 12.86 26.72
N SER A 74 -21.20 12.50 26.07
CA SER A 74 -20.23 13.46 25.57
C SER A 74 -20.81 14.30 24.42
N SER A 75 -20.43 15.58 24.37
CA SER A 75 -20.97 16.49 23.35
C SER A 75 -20.40 16.19 21.96
N ASN A 76 -19.10 15.84 21.91
CA ASN A 76 -18.34 15.67 20.66
C ASN A 76 -18.07 14.20 20.29
N GLY A 77 -18.55 13.24 21.08
CA GLY A 77 -18.42 11.79 20.83
C GLY A 77 -17.11 11.18 21.32
N THR A 78 -17.20 9.93 21.78
CA THR A 78 -16.08 9.00 22.00
C THR A 78 -16.01 8.01 20.84
N PHE A 79 -14.80 7.63 20.43
CA PHE A 79 -14.54 6.74 19.30
C PHE A 79 -13.51 5.67 19.68
N ILE A 80 -13.71 4.44 19.19
CA ILE A 80 -12.74 3.34 19.24
C ILE A 80 -12.44 2.93 17.79
N ASN A 81 -11.17 2.97 17.38
CA ASN A 81 -10.72 2.64 16.03
C ASN A 81 -11.55 3.33 14.92
N SER A 82 -11.75 4.65 15.08
CA SER A 82 -12.58 5.51 14.22
C SER A 82 -14.09 5.24 14.24
N GLN A 83 -14.57 4.22 14.96
CA GLN A 83 -16.01 3.96 15.14
C GLN A 83 -16.56 4.72 16.35
N ARG A 84 -17.64 5.49 16.16
CA ARG A 84 -18.29 6.29 17.21
C ARG A 84 -19.21 5.43 18.09
N LEU A 85 -19.17 5.62 19.42
CA LEU A 85 -19.92 4.77 20.37
C LEU A 85 -21.39 5.19 20.57
N SER A 86 -21.69 6.49 20.52
CA SER A 86 -23.05 7.03 20.68
C SER A 86 -23.19 8.37 19.93
N ARG A 87 -24.44 8.83 19.70
CA ARG A 87 -24.69 10.18 19.16
C ARG A 87 -24.31 11.24 20.19
N GLY A 88 -24.16 12.49 19.75
CA GLY A 88 -23.77 13.58 20.64
C GLY A 88 -24.80 13.80 21.74
N SER A 89 -24.34 13.84 22.99
CA SER A 89 -25.16 13.92 24.22
C SER A 89 -25.97 12.65 24.55
N GLU A 90 -25.74 11.52 23.88
CA GLU A 90 -26.32 10.21 24.22
C GLU A 90 -25.28 9.30 24.90
N GLU A 91 -25.75 8.41 25.77
CA GLU A 91 -24.92 7.46 26.51
C GLU A 91 -24.71 6.18 25.69
N SER A 92 -23.48 5.70 25.57
CA SER A 92 -23.23 4.44 24.86
C SER A 92 -23.51 3.24 25.78
N PRO A 93 -23.76 2.04 25.22
CA PRO A 93 -23.51 0.81 25.96
C PRO A 93 -22.01 0.68 26.30
N PRO A 94 -21.63 -0.15 27.29
CA PRO A 94 -20.25 -0.53 27.52
C PRO A 94 -19.66 -1.25 26.30
N CYS A 95 -18.59 -0.70 25.73
CA CYS A 95 -17.87 -1.30 24.61
C CYS A 95 -16.55 -1.90 25.09
N GLU A 96 -16.26 -3.14 24.70
CA GLU A 96 -15.00 -3.82 25.04
C GLU A 96 -13.82 -3.17 24.30
N VAL A 97 -12.69 -3.00 25.01
CA VAL A 97 -11.45 -2.42 24.49
C VAL A 97 -10.32 -3.42 24.62
N LEU A 98 -9.48 -3.50 23.59
CA LEU A 98 -8.33 -4.41 23.51
C LEU A 98 -7.00 -3.65 23.53
N SER A 99 -5.92 -4.34 23.90
CA SER A 99 -4.60 -3.69 23.88
C SER A 99 -4.19 -3.36 22.45
N GLY A 100 -3.68 -2.15 22.23
CA GLY A 100 -3.34 -1.60 20.92
C GLY A 100 -4.42 -0.75 20.25
N ASP A 101 -5.65 -0.70 20.79
CA ASP A 101 -6.74 0.10 20.21
C ASP A 101 -6.43 1.61 20.16
N ILE A 102 -6.95 2.29 19.13
CA ILE A 102 -6.89 3.75 19.02
C ILE A 102 -8.19 4.34 19.57
N ILE A 103 -8.13 5.03 20.70
CA ILE A 103 -9.26 5.72 21.32
C ILE A 103 -9.15 7.22 21.01
N GLN A 104 -10.24 7.82 20.58
CA GLN A 104 -10.36 9.25 20.36
C GLN A 104 -11.50 9.85 21.20
N PHE A 105 -11.22 10.99 21.83
CA PHE A 105 -12.16 11.74 22.65
C PHE A 105 -12.43 13.10 22.01
N GLY A 106 -13.66 13.30 21.55
CA GLY A 106 -14.10 14.46 20.77
C GLY A 106 -13.62 14.46 19.32
N VAL A 107 -13.93 15.55 18.62
CA VAL A 107 -13.48 15.86 17.27
C VAL A 107 -12.84 17.25 17.26
N ASP A 108 -12.04 17.54 16.25
CA ASP A 108 -11.41 18.85 16.11
C ASP A 108 -12.48 19.93 15.87
N VAL A 109 -12.46 21.00 16.68
CA VAL A 109 -13.44 22.10 16.60
C VAL A 109 -12.73 23.40 16.27
N THR A 110 -13.05 23.97 15.11
CA THR A 110 -12.59 25.30 14.69
C THR A 110 -13.55 26.38 15.18
N GLU A 111 -13.05 27.36 15.95
CA GLU A 111 -13.87 28.50 16.38
C GLU A 111 -13.99 29.55 15.26
N ASN A 112 -15.18 29.60 14.64
CA ASN A 112 -15.55 30.55 13.58
C ASN A 112 -15.23 32.02 13.93
N THR A 113 -15.23 32.39 15.21
CA THR A 113 -14.96 33.76 15.66
C THR A 113 -13.47 34.14 15.70
N ARG A 114 -12.55 33.18 15.63
CA ARG A 114 -11.10 33.42 15.83
C ARG A 114 -10.16 32.65 14.90
N LYS A 115 -10.66 31.81 13.99
CA LYS A 115 -9.86 30.88 13.15
C LYS A 115 -8.84 30.05 13.97
N VAL A 116 -9.20 29.65 15.18
CA VAL A 116 -8.38 28.75 16.02
C VAL A 116 -9.03 27.37 16.04
N THR A 117 -8.28 26.36 15.63
CA THR A 117 -8.69 24.94 15.72
C THR A 117 -8.25 24.36 17.06
N HIS A 118 -9.20 23.81 17.81
CA HIS A 118 -8.94 23.07 19.03
C HIS A 118 -8.97 21.57 18.71
N GLY A 119 -7.78 20.96 18.71
CA GLY A 119 -7.64 19.52 18.45
C GLY A 119 -8.25 18.64 19.54
N CYS A 120 -8.71 17.46 19.15
CA CYS A 120 -9.20 16.38 20.02
C CYS A 120 -8.07 15.56 20.66
N ILE A 121 -8.40 14.66 21.58
CA ILE A 121 -7.43 13.72 22.16
C ILE A 121 -7.47 12.41 21.38
N VAL A 122 -6.34 12.00 20.81
CA VAL A 122 -6.17 10.70 20.13
C VAL A 122 -5.06 9.92 20.84
N SER A 123 -5.41 8.77 21.40
CA SER A 123 -4.51 7.92 22.17
C SER A 123 -4.50 6.51 21.60
N THR A 124 -3.33 5.90 21.48
CA THR A 124 -3.27 4.43 21.55
C THR A 124 -3.39 4.04 23.01
N ILE A 125 -4.13 2.97 23.30
CA ILE A 125 -4.22 2.37 24.63
C ILE A 125 -3.42 1.07 24.66
N LYS A 126 -2.68 0.84 25.75
CA LYS A 126 -2.18 -0.49 26.12
C LYS A 126 -2.81 -0.91 27.43
N LEU A 127 -3.22 -2.16 27.52
CA LEU A 127 -3.99 -2.67 28.64
C LEU A 127 -3.23 -3.83 29.28
N PHE A 128 -3.09 -3.81 30.60
CA PHE A 128 -2.42 -4.85 31.37
C PHE A 128 -3.37 -5.39 32.44
N LEU A 129 -3.47 -6.71 32.50
CA LEU A 129 -4.23 -7.43 33.52
C LEU A 129 -3.57 -7.26 34.90
N PRO A 130 -4.29 -7.53 36.01
CA PRO A 130 -3.74 -7.40 37.36
C PRO A 130 -2.48 -8.26 37.62
N ASP A 131 -2.30 -9.35 36.89
CA ASP A 131 -1.11 -10.22 36.94
C ASP A 131 0.13 -9.64 36.22
N GLY A 132 -0.01 -8.48 35.56
CA GLY A 132 1.05 -7.82 34.81
C GLY A 132 1.20 -8.30 33.36
N MET A 133 0.40 -9.26 32.89
CA MET A 133 0.37 -9.64 31.48
C MET A 133 -0.36 -8.59 30.65
N GLU A 134 0.13 -8.33 29.44
CA GLU A 134 -0.61 -7.49 28.49
C GLU A 134 -1.93 -8.19 28.12
N ALA A 135 -3.04 -7.47 28.23
CA ALA A 135 -4.36 -7.96 27.88
C ALA A 135 -4.45 -8.23 26.38
N ARG A 136 -5.38 -9.09 25.96
CA ARG A 136 -5.55 -9.52 24.56
C ARG A 136 -5.35 -8.37 23.58
N LEU A 137 -4.35 -8.54 22.71
CA LEU A 137 -4.19 -7.69 21.55
C LEU A 137 -5.32 -7.98 20.57
N ARG A 138 -5.72 -6.98 19.77
CA ARG A 138 -6.73 -7.18 18.72
C ARG A 138 -6.28 -8.18 17.64
N SER A 139 -4.98 -8.45 17.54
CA SER A 139 -4.37 -9.51 16.71
C SER A 139 -4.61 -10.93 17.23
N ASP A 140 -4.90 -11.12 18.52
CA ASP A 140 -5.05 -12.45 19.13
C ASP A 140 -6.52 -12.92 19.21
N VAL A 141 -7.46 -12.09 18.79
CA VAL A 141 -8.89 -12.44 18.73
C VAL A 141 -9.18 -13.19 17.43
N ILE A 142 -8.82 -14.47 17.41
CA ILE A 142 -9.27 -15.41 16.39
C ILE A 142 -10.80 -15.54 16.50
N HIS A 143 -11.53 -14.89 15.59
CA HIS A 143 -12.87 -15.35 15.24
C HIS A 143 -12.74 -16.65 14.45
N ALA A 144 -13.29 -17.74 14.99
CA ALA A 144 -13.48 -18.98 14.26
C ALA A 144 -14.69 -18.83 13.30
N PRO A 145 -14.71 -19.55 12.17
CA PRO A 145 -13.70 -19.41 11.12
C PRO A 145 -14.35 -19.07 9.77
N LEU A 146 -13.72 -18.23 8.96
CA LEU A 146 -13.86 -18.26 7.50
C LEU A 146 -12.45 -18.15 6.89
N PRO A 147 -12.15 -18.85 5.78
CA PRO A 147 -10.78 -19.25 5.51
C PRO A 147 -9.98 -18.18 4.75
N SER A 148 -8.87 -17.75 5.35
CA SER A 148 -7.62 -17.57 4.61
C SER A 148 -6.42 -17.89 5.52
N PRO A 149 -5.45 -18.69 5.04
CA PRO A 149 -4.12 -18.72 5.61
C PRO A 149 -3.23 -17.74 4.83
N VAL A 150 -2.88 -16.60 5.43
CA VAL A 150 -1.69 -15.84 5.02
C VAL A 150 -0.87 -15.52 6.25
N ASP A 151 0.14 -16.36 6.47
CA ASP A 151 1.25 -16.16 7.38
C ASP A 151 2.33 -17.14 6.86
N LYS A 152 3.57 -16.76 6.48
CA LYS A 152 4.32 -15.53 6.76
C LYS A 152 5.22 -15.20 5.57
N VAL A 153 5.21 -13.95 5.09
CA VAL A 153 6.23 -13.45 4.15
C VAL A 153 7.17 -12.51 4.91
N ALA A 154 8.43 -12.94 5.04
CA ALA A 154 9.50 -12.07 5.46
C ALA A 154 9.68 -10.94 4.43
N ALA A 155 10.01 -9.74 4.90
CA ALA A 155 10.13 -8.56 4.06
C ALA A 155 11.05 -8.77 2.83
N ASN A 156 10.51 -8.59 1.62
CA ASN A 156 11.19 -8.02 0.42
C ASN A 156 10.31 -8.06 -0.86
N THR A 157 9.29 -7.20 -0.98
CA THR A 157 8.60 -6.93 -2.27
C THR A 157 7.95 -5.53 -2.31
N PRO A 158 8.68 -4.47 -2.73
CA PRO A 158 8.11 -3.13 -2.88
C PRO A 158 7.68 -2.86 -4.34
N SER A 159 6.37 -2.93 -4.65
CA SER A 159 5.75 -2.19 -5.77
C SER A 159 4.21 -2.37 -5.81
N MET A 160 3.72 -3.61 -5.92
CA MET A 160 2.34 -3.88 -6.36
C MET A 160 1.25 -3.48 -5.36
N TYR A 161 1.45 -3.73 -4.07
CA TYR A 161 0.44 -3.47 -3.03
C TYR A 161 -0.02 -2.00 -2.98
N SER A 162 0.83 -1.05 -3.40
CA SER A 162 0.48 0.37 -3.44
C SER A 162 -0.56 0.72 -4.52
N GLN A 163 -0.64 -0.04 -5.61
CA GLN A 163 -1.56 0.24 -6.71
C GLN A 163 -2.96 -0.27 -6.38
N GLU A 164 -3.07 -1.46 -5.80
CA GLU A 164 -4.33 -2.02 -5.31
C GLU A 164 -4.91 -1.19 -4.15
N LEU A 165 -4.08 -0.74 -3.22
CA LEU A 165 -4.51 0.12 -2.11
C LEU A 165 -4.96 1.51 -2.60
N PHE A 166 -4.31 2.05 -3.64
CA PHE A 166 -4.75 3.29 -4.29
C PHE A 166 -6.08 3.11 -5.02
N GLN A 167 -6.25 2.00 -5.75
CA GLN A 167 -7.48 1.71 -6.50
C GLN A 167 -8.66 1.41 -5.55
N LEU A 168 -8.43 0.69 -4.45
CA LEU A 168 -9.41 0.52 -3.38
C LEU A 168 -9.75 1.86 -2.70
N SER A 169 -8.75 2.71 -2.42
CA SER A 169 -8.97 4.07 -1.91
C SER A 169 -9.80 4.92 -2.88
N GLN A 170 -9.60 4.76 -4.19
CA GLN A 170 -10.36 5.47 -5.22
C GLN A 170 -11.81 5.00 -5.24
N TYR A 171 -12.08 3.68 -5.20
CA TYR A 171 -13.44 3.15 -5.10
C TYR A 171 -14.13 3.56 -3.79
N LEU A 172 -13.41 3.60 -2.66
CA LEU A 172 -13.96 4.08 -1.39
C LEU A 172 -14.34 5.57 -1.44
N GLN A 173 -13.51 6.41 -2.05
CA GLN A 173 -13.83 7.83 -2.28
C GLN A 173 -15.03 8.00 -3.22
N GLU A 174 -15.13 7.19 -4.27
CA GLU A 174 -16.24 7.25 -5.22
C GLU A 174 -17.56 6.74 -4.61
N ALA A 175 -17.50 5.71 -3.77
CA ALA A 175 -18.62 5.21 -2.99
C ALA A 175 -19.11 6.24 -1.97
N LEU A 176 -18.20 6.84 -1.20
CA LEU A 176 -18.51 7.92 -0.25
C LEU A 176 -19.13 9.14 -0.95
N HIS A 177 -18.63 9.50 -2.14
CA HIS A 177 -19.21 10.60 -2.91
C HIS A 177 -20.61 10.27 -3.44
N ARG A 178 -20.86 9.03 -3.88
CA ARG A 178 -22.20 8.57 -4.25
C ARG A 178 -23.16 8.56 -3.07
N GLU A 179 -22.71 8.10 -1.90
CA GLU A 179 -23.48 8.09 -0.65
C GLU A 179 -23.89 9.51 -0.24
N GLN A 180 -22.95 10.46 -0.18
CA GLN A 180 -23.23 11.87 0.08
C GLN A 180 -24.23 12.47 -0.92
N MET A 181 -24.12 12.11 -2.21
CA MET A 181 -25.05 12.62 -3.23
C MET A 181 -26.46 12.01 -3.09
N LEU A 182 -26.57 10.77 -2.60
CA LEU A 182 -27.84 10.13 -2.26
C LEU A 182 -28.45 10.73 -0.99
N GLU A 183 -27.66 10.98 0.06
CA GLU A 183 -28.11 11.70 1.26
C GLU A 183 -28.62 13.11 0.91
N GLN A 184 -27.90 13.84 0.06
CA GLN A 184 -28.30 15.18 -0.37
C GLN A 184 -29.59 15.17 -1.21
N LYS A 185 -29.78 14.16 -2.07
CA LYS A 185 -31.05 13.93 -2.79
C LYS A 185 -32.18 13.59 -1.84
N LEU A 186 -31.96 12.69 -0.89
CA LEU A 186 -32.95 12.32 0.14
C LEU A 186 -33.38 13.53 0.96
N ALA A 187 -32.42 14.34 1.44
CA ALA A 187 -32.70 15.57 2.18
C ALA A 187 -33.44 16.62 1.34
N THR A 188 -33.21 16.66 0.03
CA THR A 188 -33.92 17.54 -0.91
C THR A 188 -35.35 17.06 -1.15
N LEU A 189 -35.57 15.76 -1.33
CA LEU A 189 -36.90 15.14 -1.45
C LEU A 189 -37.72 15.29 -0.16
N GLN A 190 -37.11 15.09 1.01
CA GLN A 190 -37.75 15.33 2.31
C GLN A 190 -38.18 16.80 2.48
N ARG A 191 -37.35 17.75 2.04
CA ARG A 191 -37.69 19.18 2.07
C ARG A 191 -38.82 19.51 1.09
N LEU A 192 -38.80 18.96 -0.12
CA LEU A 192 -39.88 19.11 -1.10
C LEU A 192 -41.19 18.54 -0.55
N LEU A 193 -41.19 17.33 0.00
CA LEU A 193 -42.34 16.70 0.62
C LEU A 193 -42.94 17.58 1.74
N ALA A 194 -42.10 18.10 2.63
CA ALA A 194 -42.54 18.98 3.72
C ALA A 194 -43.18 20.27 3.19
N VAL A 195 -42.57 20.93 2.18
CA VAL A 195 -43.11 22.13 1.54
C VAL A 195 -44.42 21.85 0.81
N THR A 196 -44.54 20.71 0.12
CA THR A 196 -45.78 20.29 -0.56
C THR A 196 -46.89 19.99 0.45
N GLN A 197 -46.56 19.39 1.59
CA GLN A 197 -47.52 19.14 2.66
C GLN A 197 -47.99 20.45 3.32
N GLU A 198 -47.08 21.37 3.66
CA GLU A 198 -47.41 22.70 4.18
C GLU A 198 -48.28 23.52 3.20
N ALA A 199 -47.98 23.45 1.90
CA ALA A 199 -48.80 24.06 0.84
C ALA A 199 -50.19 23.40 0.72
N SER A 200 -50.30 22.09 0.91
CA SER A 200 -51.59 21.40 0.93
C SER A 200 -52.40 21.79 2.17
N ASP A 201 -51.79 21.81 3.34
CA ASP A 201 -52.46 22.13 4.61
C ASP A 201 -52.94 23.60 4.61
N THR A 202 -52.14 24.54 4.08
CA THR A 202 -52.57 25.93 3.89
C THR A 202 -53.67 26.07 2.84
N SER A 203 -53.67 25.27 1.78
CA SER A 203 -54.77 25.25 0.78
C SER A 203 -56.08 24.72 1.38
N TRP A 204 -56.03 23.65 2.19
CA TRP A 204 -57.18 23.15 2.95
C TRP A 204 -57.69 24.18 3.96
N GLN A 205 -56.78 24.87 4.66
CA GLN A 205 -57.14 25.92 5.62
C GLN A 205 -57.83 27.10 4.93
N ALA A 206 -57.35 27.52 3.75
CA ALA A 206 -57.98 28.57 2.95
C ALA A 206 -59.41 28.20 2.51
N LEU A 207 -59.64 26.95 2.07
CA LEU A 207 -60.97 26.42 1.74
C LEU A 207 -61.93 26.45 2.94
N ILE A 208 -61.45 26.09 4.14
CA ILE A 208 -62.24 26.14 5.38
C ILE A 208 -62.59 27.58 5.77
N ASP A 209 -61.65 28.52 5.58
CA ASP A 209 -61.87 29.93 5.90
C ASP A 209 -62.75 30.64 4.84
N GLU A 210 -62.77 30.16 3.59
CA GLU A 210 -63.73 30.56 2.56
C GLU A 210 -65.17 30.11 2.92
N ASP A 211 -65.37 28.87 3.35
CA ASP A 211 -66.69 28.36 3.79
C ASP A 211 -67.22 29.11 5.03
N ARG A 212 -66.31 29.49 5.95
CA ARG A 212 -66.62 30.39 7.08
C ARG A 212 -67.00 31.81 6.62
N LEU A 213 -66.33 32.34 5.58
CA LEU A 213 -66.66 33.64 4.99
C LEU A 213 -68.03 33.61 4.30
N LEU A 214 -68.35 32.54 3.55
CA LEU A 214 -69.67 32.33 2.95
C LEU A 214 -70.78 32.25 4.02
N SER A 215 -70.57 31.45 5.06
CA SER A 215 -71.47 31.37 6.22
C SER A 215 -71.68 32.74 6.90
N ARG A 216 -70.61 33.54 7.03
CA ARG A 216 -70.69 34.89 7.60
C ARG A 216 -71.40 35.88 6.67
N LEU A 217 -71.20 35.78 5.35
CA LEU A 217 -71.92 36.57 4.35
C LEU A 217 -73.42 36.26 4.34
N GLU A 218 -73.81 34.99 4.51
CA GLU A 218 -75.22 34.61 4.67
C GLU A 218 -75.84 35.22 5.93
N VAL A 219 -75.13 35.16 7.07
CA VAL A 219 -75.57 35.82 8.31
C VAL A 219 -75.67 37.34 8.15
N MET A 220 -74.69 37.99 7.50
CA MET A 220 -74.71 39.43 7.23
C MET A 220 -75.82 39.81 6.24
N GLY A 221 -76.12 38.98 5.25
CA GLY A 221 -77.27 39.16 4.34
C GLY A 221 -78.61 39.11 5.07
N ASN A 222 -78.77 38.12 5.96
CA ASN A 222 -79.95 38.01 6.83
C ASN A 222 -80.07 39.21 7.80
N GLN A 223 -78.94 39.70 8.34
CA GLN A 223 -78.92 40.90 9.18
C GLN A 223 -79.26 42.17 8.39
N LEU A 224 -78.73 42.36 7.17
CA LEU A 224 -79.10 43.45 6.26
C LEU A 224 -80.60 43.43 5.95
N GLN A 225 -81.16 42.25 5.69
CA GLN A 225 -82.60 42.08 5.43
C GLN A 225 -83.46 42.41 6.67
N ALA A 226 -82.94 42.21 7.89
CA ALA A 226 -83.59 42.64 9.13
C ALA A 226 -83.44 44.16 9.39
N CYS A 227 -82.24 44.72 9.22
CA CYS A 227 -81.94 46.15 9.40
C CYS A 227 -82.75 47.02 8.43
N SER A 228 -82.92 46.59 7.17
CA SER A 228 -83.75 47.27 6.16
C SER A 228 -85.21 47.55 6.60
N LYS A 229 -85.71 46.84 7.63
CA LYS A 229 -87.07 46.98 8.14
C LYS A 229 -87.17 47.85 9.40
N THR A 230 -86.06 48.22 10.05
CA THR A 230 -86.08 48.83 11.40
C THR A 230 -84.97 49.87 11.70
N GLN A 231 -84.22 50.35 10.71
CA GLN A 231 -83.11 51.29 10.96
C GLN A 231 -83.59 52.66 11.49
N THR A 232 -82.95 53.11 12.56
CA THR A 232 -83.18 54.43 13.19
C THR A 232 -81.92 55.29 13.04
N GLU A 233 -82.06 56.62 13.10
CA GLU A 233 -80.92 57.52 12.86
C GLU A 233 -79.75 57.28 13.84
N ASP A 234 -80.05 56.88 15.08
CA ASP A 234 -79.06 56.52 16.09
C ASP A 234 -78.40 55.15 15.86
N SER A 235 -79.05 54.20 15.19
CA SER A 235 -78.38 52.94 14.79
C SER A 235 -77.41 53.21 13.64
N LEU A 236 -77.82 54.01 12.65
CA LEU A 236 -76.96 54.44 11.54
C LEU A 236 -75.70 55.18 12.02
N ARG A 237 -75.82 56.08 13.00
CA ARG A 237 -74.65 56.77 13.58
C ARG A 237 -73.68 55.82 14.30
N LYS A 238 -74.18 54.82 15.03
CA LYS A 238 -73.34 53.81 15.68
C LYS A 238 -72.65 52.89 14.67
N GLU A 239 -73.36 52.52 13.62
CA GLU A 239 -72.85 51.70 12.52
C GLU A 239 -71.75 52.44 11.72
N LEU A 240 -71.92 53.74 11.49
CA LEU A 240 -70.91 54.61 10.86
C LEU A 240 -69.65 54.77 11.73
N LEU A 241 -69.81 54.94 13.05
CA LEU A 241 -68.68 54.95 14.00
C LEU A 241 -67.92 53.61 14.00
N ALA A 242 -68.64 52.48 14.05
CA ALA A 242 -68.04 51.15 14.01
C ALA A 242 -67.25 50.92 12.70
N LEU A 243 -67.80 51.27 11.54
CA LEU A 243 -67.10 51.20 10.25
C LEU A 243 -65.86 52.09 10.19
N GLN A 244 -65.87 53.23 10.89
CA GLN A 244 -64.74 54.15 10.95
C GLN A 244 -63.63 53.64 11.89
N GLU A 245 -63.99 52.97 12.98
CA GLU A 245 -63.07 52.27 13.87
C GLU A 245 -62.47 51.02 13.20
N ASP A 246 -63.28 50.19 12.55
CA ASP A 246 -62.83 49.05 11.74
C ASP A 246 -61.85 49.49 10.65
N LYS A 247 -62.17 50.55 9.89
CA LYS A 247 -61.24 51.13 8.90
C LYS A 247 -59.89 51.48 9.53
N HIS A 248 -59.88 52.11 10.70
CA HIS A 248 -58.65 52.49 11.40
C HIS A 248 -57.85 51.26 11.86
N ASN A 249 -58.54 50.23 12.35
CA ASN A 249 -57.94 48.96 12.77
C ASN A 249 -57.32 48.20 11.59
N TYR A 250 -58.03 48.12 10.45
CA TYR A 250 -57.49 47.54 9.21
C TYR A 250 -56.27 48.32 8.69
N GLU A 251 -56.34 49.65 8.65
CA GLU A 251 -55.21 50.49 8.19
C GLU A 251 -53.97 50.34 9.09
N THR A 252 -54.17 50.25 10.41
CA THR A 252 -53.09 50.05 11.38
C THR A 252 -52.47 48.66 11.23
N THR A 253 -53.30 47.60 11.19
CA THR A 253 -52.86 46.21 11.02
C THR A 253 -52.11 46.00 9.69
N ALA A 254 -52.58 46.63 8.61
CA ALA A 254 -51.90 46.59 7.32
C ALA A 254 -50.53 47.28 7.37
N LYS A 255 -50.44 48.47 8.00
CA LYS A 255 -49.17 49.20 8.17
C LYS A 255 -48.16 48.42 9.01
N GLU A 256 -48.60 47.76 10.08
CA GLU A 256 -47.73 46.92 10.91
C GLU A 256 -47.26 45.66 10.18
N SER A 257 -48.15 45.02 9.41
CA SER A 257 -47.78 43.88 8.56
C SER A 257 -46.75 44.27 7.50
N LEU A 258 -46.93 45.42 6.85
CA LEU A 258 -45.96 45.95 5.87
C LEU A 258 -44.59 46.25 6.51
N ARG A 259 -44.58 46.81 7.72
CA ARG A 259 -43.35 47.05 8.50
C ARG A 259 -42.63 45.75 8.85
N ARG A 260 -43.38 44.69 9.23
CA ARG A 260 -42.82 43.37 9.55
C ARG A 260 -42.13 42.75 8.33
N VAL A 261 -42.81 42.72 7.19
CA VAL A 261 -42.24 42.21 5.92
C VAL A 261 -41.02 43.03 5.48
N LEU A 262 -41.03 44.36 5.67
CA LEU A 262 -39.87 45.19 5.38
C LEU A 262 -38.67 44.87 6.29
N GLN A 263 -38.91 44.63 7.58
CA GLN A 263 -37.87 44.24 8.54
C GLN A 263 -37.28 42.85 8.21
N GLU A 264 -38.13 41.87 7.89
CA GLU A 264 -37.73 40.54 7.43
C GLU A 264 -36.88 40.62 6.15
N LYS A 265 -37.30 41.45 5.17
CA LYS A 265 -36.51 41.71 3.96
C LYS A 265 -35.12 42.28 4.27
N ILE A 266 -35.01 43.22 5.20
CA ILE A 266 -33.72 43.79 5.63
C ILE A 266 -32.84 42.71 6.26
N GLU A 267 -33.39 41.85 7.12
CA GLU A 267 -32.63 40.74 7.70
C GLU A 267 -32.18 39.69 6.67
N VAL A 268 -33.03 39.37 5.69
CA VAL A 268 -32.67 38.45 4.60
C VAL A 268 -31.53 39.03 3.75
N VAL A 269 -31.58 40.32 3.40
CA VAL A 269 -30.48 41.00 2.68
C VAL A 269 -29.19 41.05 3.52
N ARG A 270 -29.29 41.25 4.84
CA ARG A 270 -28.13 41.18 5.74
C ARG A 270 -27.53 39.76 5.80
N LYS A 271 -28.37 38.72 5.83
CA LYS A 271 -27.94 37.31 5.80
C LYS A 271 -27.32 36.96 4.43
N LEU A 272 -27.88 37.45 3.33
CA LEU A 272 -27.35 37.24 1.98
C LEU A 272 -25.92 37.78 1.86
N SER A 273 -25.70 39.05 2.18
CA SER A 273 -24.37 39.68 2.13
C SER A 273 -23.34 39.05 3.09
N GLU A 274 -23.80 38.44 4.18
CA GLU A 274 -22.98 37.63 5.08
C GLU A 274 -22.57 36.27 4.46
N VAL A 275 -23.48 35.62 3.73
CA VAL A 275 -23.21 34.39 2.98
C VAL A 275 -22.32 34.66 1.77
N GLU A 276 -22.57 35.72 0.99
CA GLU A 276 -21.75 36.12 -0.17
C GLU A 276 -20.28 36.36 0.25
N ARG A 277 -20.07 37.09 1.35
CA ARG A 277 -18.74 37.29 1.95
C ARG A 277 -18.11 35.99 2.43
N SER A 278 -18.90 35.06 2.97
CA SER A 278 -18.40 33.74 3.38
C SER A 278 -18.00 32.90 2.17
N LEU A 279 -18.77 32.97 1.07
CA LEU A 279 -18.50 32.27 -0.18
C LEU A 279 -17.19 32.76 -0.79
N SER A 280 -17.02 34.08 -0.95
CA SER A 280 -15.78 34.69 -1.45
C SER A 280 -14.56 34.26 -0.64
N ASN A 281 -14.65 34.26 0.71
CA ASN A 281 -13.55 33.75 1.54
C ASN A 281 -13.22 32.27 1.27
N THR A 282 -14.23 31.42 1.06
CA THR A 282 -14.02 29.99 0.75
C THR A 282 -13.53 29.75 -0.67
N GLU A 283 -13.84 30.64 -1.61
CA GLU A 283 -13.30 30.64 -2.97
C GLU A 283 -11.81 31.01 -2.96
N ASP A 284 -11.41 32.02 -2.18
CA ASP A 284 -10.00 32.39 -1.96
C ASP A 284 -9.20 31.29 -1.24
N GLU A 285 -9.78 30.62 -0.24
CA GLU A 285 -9.15 29.46 0.40
C GLU A 285 -9.02 28.28 -0.58
N CYS A 286 -10.01 28.07 -1.47
CA CYS A 286 -9.94 27.08 -2.55
C CYS A 286 -8.87 27.37 -3.60
N THR A 287 -8.70 28.63 -4.04
CA THR A 287 -7.66 29.00 -5.02
C THR A 287 -6.27 28.83 -4.40
N HIS A 288 -6.08 29.25 -3.16
CA HIS A 288 -4.82 29.07 -2.43
C HIS A 288 -4.43 27.58 -2.28
N LEU A 289 -5.38 26.71 -1.91
CA LEU A 289 -5.14 25.27 -1.81
C LEU A 289 -4.82 24.63 -3.17
N LYS A 290 -5.45 25.08 -4.27
CA LYS A 290 -5.11 24.63 -5.63
C LYS A 290 -3.69 25.02 -6.03
N GLU A 291 -3.29 26.27 -5.79
CA GLU A 291 -1.92 26.72 -6.05
C GLU A 291 -0.89 25.92 -5.24
N MET A 292 -1.16 25.66 -3.95
CA MET A 292 -0.26 24.87 -3.12
C MET A 292 -0.14 23.44 -3.63
N ASN A 293 -1.26 22.82 -4.04
CA ASN A 293 -1.27 21.48 -4.61
C ASN A 293 -0.44 21.41 -5.91
N GLU A 294 -0.59 22.41 -6.79
CA GLU A 294 0.16 22.44 -8.06
C GLU A 294 1.67 22.63 -7.84
N ARG A 295 2.09 23.47 -6.87
CA ARG A 295 3.49 23.58 -6.46
C ARG A 295 4.04 22.24 -5.96
N THR A 296 3.32 21.53 -5.09
CA THR A 296 3.76 20.21 -4.62
C THR A 296 3.81 19.15 -5.73
N ARG A 297 2.94 19.26 -6.76
CA ARG A 297 3.03 18.40 -7.95
C ARG A 297 4.25 18.70 -8.80
N GLU A 298 4.62 19.97 -8.95
CA GLU A 298 5.84 20.36 -9.66
C GLU A 298 7.09 19.86 -8.94
N GLU A 299 7.15 20.00 -7.61
CA GLU A 299 8.23 19.47 -6.77
C GLU A 299 8.37 17.93 -6.89
N LEU A 300 7.25 17.20 -6.88
CA LEU A 300 7.23 15.75 -7.10
C LEU A 300 7.67 15.37 -8.53
N ARG A 301 7.28 16.16 -9.54
CA ARG A 301 7.68 15.96 -10.94
C ARG A 301 9.19 16.19 -11.12
N GLU A 302 9.75 17.23 -10.50
CA GLU A 302 11.19 17.44 -10.45
C GLU A 302 11.93 16.29 -9.76
N LEU A 303 11.41 15.78 -8.64
CA LEU A 303 12.02 14.67 -7.91
C LEU A 303 12.00 13.37 -8.74
N ALA A 304 10.89 13.09 -9.42
CA ALA A 304 10.79 11.96 -10.36
C ALA A 304 11.77 12.10 -11.54
N ASN A 305 11.96 13.30 -12.08
CA ASN A 305 12.95 13.57 -13.12
C ASN A 305 14.39 13.34 -12.61
N LYS A 306 14.72 13.79 -11.39
CA LYS A 306 16.02 13.55 -10.73
C LYS A 306 16.26 12.05 -10.50
N TYR A 307 15.24 11.31 -10.06
CA TYR A 307 15.29 9.86 -9.90
C TYR A 307 15.53 9.14 -11.23
N ASN A 308 14.79 9.48 -12.29
CA ASN A 308 15.00 8.91 -13.63
C ASN A 308 16.41 9.21 -14.18
N GLY A 309 16.96 10.39 -13.89
CA GLY A 309 18.37 10.72 -14.18
C GLY A 309 19.33 9.74 -13.51
N ALA A 310 19.21 9.54 -12.19
CA ALA A 310 20.04 8.60 -11.43
C ALA A 310 19.88 7.14 -11.90
N VAL A 311 18.67 6.70 -12.28
CA VAL A 311 18.43 5.36 -12.85
C VAL A 311 19.16 5.18 -14.19
N ASN A 312 19.18 6.21 -15.05
CA ASN A 312 19.94 6.18 -16.29
C ASN A 312 21.45 6.15 -16.04
N GLU A 313 21.97 6.92 -15.08
CA GLU A 313 23.38 6.87 -14.69
C GLU A 313 23.79 5.48 -14.15
N ILE A 314 22.95 4.86 -13.31
CA ILE A 314 23.16 3.48 -12.82
C ILE A 314 23.19 2.49 -13.98
N LYS A 315 22.30 2.64 -14.97
CA LYS A 315 22.30 1.81 -16.18
C LYS A 315 23.59 1.96 -16.99
N ASP A 316 24.02 3.20 -17.26
CA ASP A 316 25.26 3.49 -17.98
C ASP A 316 26.50 2.92 -17.25
N LEU A 317 26.51 2.95 -15.91
CA LEU A 317 27.56 2.34 -15.10
C LEU A 317 27.50 0.81 -15.15
N SER A 318 26.31 0.21 -15.10
CA SER A 318 26.10 -1.23 -15.23
C SER A 318 26.55 -1.75 -16.61
N ASP A 319 26.25 -1.04 -17.69
CA ASP A 319 26.67 -1.44 -19.04
C ASP A 319 28.18 -1.29 -19.24
N LYS A 320 28.81 -0.25 -18.62
CA LYS A 320 30.27 -0.12 -18.55
C LYS A 320 30.93 -1.24 -17.73
N LEU A 321 30.30 -1.68 -16.64
CA LEU A 321 30.79 -2.78 -15.80
C LEU A 321 30.81 -4.10 -16.58
N LYS A 322 29.68 -4.46 -17.23
CA LYS A 322 29.60 -5.65 -18.10
C LYS A 322 30.64 -5.63 -19.22
N ALA A 323 30.85 -4.46 -19.83
CA ALA A 323 31.89 -4.28 -20.85
C ALA A 323 33.33 -4.35 -20.30
N ALA A 324 33.54 -4.17 -19.00
CA ALA A 324 34.83 -4.42 -18.33
C ALA A 324 34.98 -5.91 -17.98
N GLU A 325 33.94 -6.54 -17.43
CA GLU A 325 33.88 -7.96 -17.10
C GLU A 325 34.16 -8.84 -18.33
N GLY A 326 33.47 -8.62 -19.46
CA GLY A 326 33.72 -9.38 -20.69
C GLY A 326 35.15 -9.21 -21.24
N ARG A 327 35.77 -8.03 -21.08
CA ARG A 327 37.19 -7.82 -21.43
C ARG A 327 38.13 -8.55 -20.48
N GLN A 328 37.79 -8.65 -19.20
CA GLN A 328 38.55 -9.45 -18.23
C GLN A 328 38.45 -10.94 -18.56
N GLU A 329 37.27 -11.44 -18.92
CA GLU A 329 37.08 -12.83 -19.38
C GLU A 329 37.90 -13.13 -20.64
N GLU A 330 37.90 -12.26 -21.65
CA GLU A 330 38.76 -12.41 -22.84
C GLU A 330 40.25 -12.49 -22.50
N ILE A 331 40.74 -11.62 -21.61
CA ILE A 331 42.14 -11.62 -21.17
C ILE A 331 42.44 -12.92 -20.41
N GLN A 332 41.53 -13.37 -19.56
CA GLN A 332 41.70 -14.60 -18.78
C GLN A 332 41.68 -15.85 -19.66
N GLN A 333 40.84 -15.89 -20.70
CA GLN A 333 40.87 -16.96 -21.72
C GLN A 333 42.18 -16.96 -22.52
N LYS A 334 42.65 -15.79 -22.98
CA LYS A 334 43.94 -15.66 -23.68
C LYS A 334 45.09 -16.17 -22.80
N GLY A 335 45.16 -15.72 -21.54
CA GLY A 335 46.15 -16.21 -20.58
C GLY A 335 46.07 -17.71 -20.27
N GLN A 336 44.87 -18.31 -20.30
CA GLN A 336 44.72 -19.77 -20.19
C GLN A 336 45.22 -20.51 -21.43
N VAL A 337 45.02 -19.98 -22.63
CA VAL A 337 45.52 -20.56 -23.89
C VAL A 337 47.05 -20.48 -23.92
N GLU A 338 47.63 -19.30 -23.67
CA GLU A 338 49.09 -19.10 -23.58
C GLU A 338 49.72 -20.02 -22.53
N LYS A 339 49.08 -20.18 -21.36
CA LYS A 339 49.53 -21.12 -20.33
C LYS A 339 49.54 -22.57 -20.84
N LYS A 340 48.51 -23.03 -21.56
CA LYS A 340 48.46 -24.37 -22.14
C LYS A 340 49.55 -24.58 -23.20
N GLU A 341 49.80 -23.58 -24.06
CA GLU A 341 50.88 -23.65 -25.05
C GLU A 341 52.27 -23.72 -24.40
N LEU A 342 52.49 -22.94 -23.34
CA LEU A 342 53.74 -22.98 -22.58
C LEU A 342 53.91 -24.33 -21.85
N GLN A 343 52.83 -24.87 -21.27
CA GLN A 343 52.86 -26.21 -20.67
C GLN A 343 53.23 -27.29 -21.71
N HIS A 344 52.61 -27.28 -22.89
CA HIS A 344 52.96 -28.21 -23.97
C HIS A 344 54.44 -28.07 -24.39
N LYS A 345 54.95 -26.83 -24.54
CA LYS A 345 56.36 -26.59 -24.86
C LYS A 345 57.30 -27.12 -23.78
N VAL A 346 56.93 -27.03 -22.49
CA VAL A 346 57.71 -27.63 -21.39
C VAL A 346 57.70 -29.16 -21.49
N GLU A 347 56.54 -29.80 -21.64
CA GLU A 347 56.43 -31.27 -21.81
C GLU A 347 57.23 -31.77 -23.03
N GLU A 348 57.24 -31.01 -24.12
CA GLU A 348 58.00 -31.32 -25.34
C GLU A 348 59.52 -31.18 -25.14
N MET A 349 59.96 -30.25 -24.28
CA MET A 349 61.37 -30.09 -23.89
C MET A 349 61.81 -31.17 -22.89
N GLU A 350 60.99 -31.48 -21.88
CA GLU A 350 61.22 -32.59 -20.94
C GLU A 350 61.35 -33.93 -21.68
N LYS A 351 60.53 -34.17 -22.71
CA LYS A 351 60.67 -35.37 -23.54
C LYS A 351 61.99 -35.41 -24.31
N ARG A 352 62.44 -34.28 -24.89
CA ARG A 352 63.76 -34.20 -25.55
C ARG A 352 64.90 -34.41 -24.56
N GLU A 353 64.77 -33.90 -23.34
CA GLU A 353 65.73 -34.12 -22.26
C GLU A 353 65.82 -35.61 -21.91
N GLN A 354 64.69 -36.31 -21.76
CA GLN A 354 64.65 -37.76 -21.56
C GLN A 354 65.25 -38.55 -22.73
N GLU A 355 64.96 -38.16 -23.98
CA GLU A 355 65.54 -38.79 -25.18
C GLU A 355 67.08 -38.60 -25.24
N LEU A 356 67.58 -37.43 -24.85
CA LEU A 356 69.02 -37.16 -24.75
C LEU A 356 69.67 -37.91 -23.58
N GLN A 357 69.00 -37.96 -22.43
CA GLN A 357 69.47 -38.69 -21.25
C GLN A 357 69.60 -40.20 -21.52
N ALA A 358 68.58 -40.82 -22.12
CA ALA A 358 68.63 -42.22 -22.54
C ALA A 358 69.76 -42.48 -23.57
N LYS A 359 70.07 -41.49 -24.42
CA LYS A 359 71.18 -41.57 -25.37
C LYS A 359 72.56 -41.42 -24.71
N ILE A 360 72.67 -40.63 -23.65
CA ILE A 360 73.88 -40.55 -22.81
C ILE A 360 74.09 -41.89 -22.10
N GLU A 361 73.05 -42.46 -21.50
CA GLU A 361 73.11 -43.77 -20.83
C GLU A 361 73.50 -44.90 -21.79
N ALA A 362 72.95 -44.92 -23.02
CA ALA A 362 73.36 -45.86 -24.05
C ALA A 362 74.84 -45.70 -24.45
N LEU A 363 75.31 -44.46 -24.63
CA LEU A 363 76.72 -44.18 -24.94
C LEU A 363 77.67 -44.49 -23.78
N GLN A 364 77.22 -44.35 -22.53
CA GLN A 364 77.96 -44.79 -21.34
C GLN A 364 78.09 -46.31 -21.33
N ALA A 365 77.00 -47.05 -21.53
CA ALA A 365 77.02 -48.51 -21.62
C ALA A 365 77.92 -49.04 -22.76
N ASP A 366 77.90 -48.39 -23.93
CA ASP A 366 78.83 -48.69 -25.03
C ASP A 366 80.28 -48.39 -24.63
N ASN A 367 80.55 -47.28 -23.92
CA ASN A 367 81.90 -46.93 -23.46
C ASN A 367 82.41 -47.97 -22.45
N ASP A 368 81.59 -48.33 -21.46
CA ASP A 368 81.88 -49.35 -20.45
C ASP A 368 82.16 -50.71 -21.11
N PHE A 369 81.34 -51.13 -22.08
CA PHE A 369 81.60 -52.35 -22.85
C PHE A 369 82.92 -52.27 -23.63
N THR A 370 83.27 -51.11 -24.20
CA THR A 370 84.59 -50.94 -24.82
C THR A 370 85.73 -50.96 -23.80
N ASN A 371 85.54 -50.40 -22.60
CA ASN A 371 86.53 -50.38 -21.52
C ASN A 371 86.74 -51.78 -20.92
N GLU A 372 85.69 -52.57 -20.73
CA GLU A 372 85.78 -53.99 -20.35
C GLU A 372 86.56 -54.78 -21.42
N ARG A 373 86.25 -54.56 -22.71
CA ARG A 373 86.98 -55.21 -23.81
C ARG A 373 88.44 -54.77 -23.88
N LEU A 374 88.75 -53.51 -23.58
CA LEU A 374 90.10 -52.96 -23.54
C LEU A 374 90.87 -53.51 -22.33
N THR A 375 90.23 -53.62 -21.17
CA THR A 375 90.75 -54.24 -19.95
C THR A 375 91.04 -55.72 -20.17
N ALA A 376 90.13 -56.47 -20.80
CA ALA A 376 90.35 -57.88 -21.16
C ALA A 376 91.51 -58.05 -22.16
N LEU A 377 91.72 -57.09 -23.07
CA LEU A 377 92.89 -57.06 -23.94
C LEU A 377 94.17 -56.67 -23.19
N GLN A 378 94.13 -55.74 -22.23
CA GLN A 378 95.26 -55.40 -21.37
C GLN A 378 95.68 -56.58 -20.49
N VAL A 379 94.75 -57.25 -19.81
CA VAL A 379 95.03 -58.48 -19.04
C VAL A 379 95.65 -59.56 -19.94
N ARG A 380 95.18 -59.71 -21.19
CA ARG A 380 95.77 -60.65 -22.16
C ARG A 380 97.17 -60.22 -22.63
N LEU A 381 97.47 -58.92 -22.61
CA LEU A 381 98.76 -58.36 -22.99
C LEU A 381 99.76 -58.41 -21.81
N GLU A 382 99.31 -58.21 -20.58
CA GLU A 382 100.02 -58.52 -19.34
C GLU A 382 100.33 -60.02 -19.26
N HIS A 383 99.38 -60.91 -19.58
CA HIS A 383 99.63 -62.36 -19.65
C HIS A 383 100.65 -62.76 -20.74
N LEU A 384 100.88 -61.91 -21.75
CA LEU A 384 101.96 -62.09 -22.72
C LEU A 384 103.27 -61.51 -22.21
N GLN A 385 103.26 -60.33 -21.58
CA GLN A 385 104.43 -59.71 -20.93
C GLN A 385 104.97 -60.56 -19.78
N GLU A 386 104.11 -61.14 -18.95
CA GLU A 386 104.46 -62.08 -17.88
C GLU A 386 105.01 -63.41 -18.43
N LYS A 387 104.68 -63.73 -19.68
CA LYS A 387 105.26 -64.87 -20.42
C LYS A 387 106.66 -64.54 -20.97
N THR A 388 106.92 -63.30 -21.41
CA THR A 388 108.28 -62.84 -21.77
C THR A 388 109.15 -62.49 -20.57
N LEU A 389 108.58 -62.11 -19.42
CA LEU A 389 109.32 -61.75 -18.20
C LEU A 389 109.90 -62.94 -17.41
N LYS A 390 109.67 -64.18 -17.87
CA LYS A 390 110.30 -65.39 -17.32
C LYS A 390 111.56 -65.84 -18.07
N GLU A 391 111.96 -65.15 -19.14
CA GLU A 391 113.23 -65.39 -19.83
C GLU A 391 114.07 -64.11 -19.89
N HIS A 392 115.27 -64.19 -19.28
CA HIS A 392 116.34 -63.19 -19.24
C HIS A 392 116.19 -61.93 -18.36
N ASN A 393 116.87 -61.99 -17.21
CA ASN A 393 117.48 -60.83 -16.54
C ASN A 393 118.46 -60.10 -17.49
N SER A 394 118.55 -58.76 -17.39
CA SER A 394 119.75 -58.02 -16.94
C SER A 394 119.81 -56.56 -17.45
N LEU A 395 120.43 -55.69 -16.64
CA LEU A 395 120.87 -54.30 -16.93
C LEU A 395 119.78 -53.23 -17.10
N GLY A 396 120.06 -52.04 -16.57
CA GLY A 396 119.24 -50.82 -16.71
C GLY A 396 120.10 -49.60 -17.04
N ILE A 397 119.53 -48.39 -16.93
CA ILE A 397 120.15 -47.04 -16.76
C ILE A 397 119.07 -45.97 -17.09
N GLN A 398 119.30 -44.75 -16.63
CA GLN A 398 118.45 -43.53 -16.65
C GLN A 398 118.17 -42.94 -18.05
N VAL A 399 117.17 -42.04 -18.15
CA VAL A 399 117.28 -40.59 -18.52
C VAL A 399 115.93 -40.02 -19.01
N ASP A 400 115.78 -38.69 -18.86
CA ASP A 400 114.63 -37.79 -19.02
C ASP A 400 113.98 -37.60 -20.42
N ASP A 401 112.90 -36.78 -20.38
CA ASP A 401 112.32 -35.92 -21.42
C ASP A 401 111.54 -36.51 -22.61
N PHE A 402 110.33 -35.96 -22.85
CA PHE A 402 110.07 -35.05 -23.98
C PHE A 402 108.59 -34.58 -24.04
N ILE A 403 108.37 -33.26 -24.03
CA ILE A 403 107.13 -32.60 -24.51
C ILE A 403 107.38 -32.11 -25.94
N PRO A 404 106.55 -32.44 -26.94
CA PRO A 404 105.72 -31.41 -27.60
C PRO A 404 104.28 -31.89 -27.92
N LYS A 405 103.23 -31.09 -27.68
CA LYS A 405 102.64 -30.12 -28.64
C LYS A 405 102.39 -30.68 -30.05
N ILE A 406 101.18 -30.47 -30.57
CA ILE A 406 100.92 -29.45 -31.62
C ILE A 406 99.41 -29.24 -31.86
N ASN A 407 99.07 -27.97 -32.09
CA ASN A 407 97.93 -27.34 -32.80
C ASN A 407 96.75 -28.24 -33.24
N GLY A 408 95.49 -27.79 -33.21
CA GLY A 408 94.94 -26.42 -33.25
C GLY A 408 93.54 -26.50 -33.91
N SER A 409 92.81 -25.43 -34.15
CA SER A 409 93.14 -24.00 -34.07
C SER A 409 91.87 -23.14 -34.12
N THR A 410 91.87 -22.02 -33.38
CA THR A 410 91.32 -20.69 -33.79
C THR A 410 89.91 -20.63 -34.42
N GLU A 411 88.93 -20.01 -33.77
CA GLU A 411 88.59 -18.55 -33.81
C GLU A 411 87.19 -18.39 -34.48
N LYS A 412 86.40 -17.32 -34.30
CA LYS A 412 86.64 -15.99 -33.71
C LYS A 412 85.32 -15.38 -33.15
N ASP A 413 85.44 -14.74 -31.98
CA ASP A 413 85.00 -13.37 -31.63
C ASP A 413 83.54 -12.90 -31.81
N LYS A 414 82.84 -12.53 -30.72
CA LYS A 414 82.69 -11.17 -30.07
C LYS A 414 81.55 -10.34 -30.71
N LEU A 415 80.86 -9.37 -30.08
CA LEU A 415 81.05 -8.49 -28.88
C LEU A 415 79.75 -8.51 -28.00
N ILE A 416 79.72 -8.28 -26.67
CA ILE A 416 80.05 -7.07 -25.85
C ILE A 416 79.09 -5.89 -26.19
N ASP A 417 78.43 -5.13 -25.30
CA ASP A 417 78.29 -5.05 -23.81
C ASP A 417 76.81 -4.65 -23.47
N GLU A 418 76.30 -4.31 -22.27
CA GLU A 418 76.85 -4.00 -20.93
C GLU A 418 75.83 -4.38 -19.79
N GLY A 419 75.90 -3.78 -18.59
CA GLY A 419 74.88 -3.84 -17.51
C GLY A 419 74.47 -2.44 -17.02
N PRO A 420 74.22 -2.19 -15.70
CA PRO A 420 73.91 -3.14 -14.62
C PRO A 420 72.83 -2.67 -13.57
N LEU A 421 72.59 -3.55 -12.57
CA LEU A 421 72.34 -3.27 -11.13
C LEU A 421 70.93 -3.03 -10.50
N SER A 422 70.77 -3.72 -9.35
CA SER A 422 69.85 -3.54 -8.19
C SER A 422 68.51 -4.30 -8.22
N LYS A 423 67.93 -4.79 -7.11
CA LYS A 423 68.37 -5.46 -5.86
C LYS A 423 67.06 -5.68 -5.06
N VAL A 424 66.75 -6.94 -4.69
CA VAL A 424 66.08 -7.41 -3.45
C VAL A 424 64.83 -6.68 -2.93
N GLU A 425 63.68 -7.37 -2.82
CA GLU A 425 63.02 -7.67 -1.52
C GLU A 425 61.86 -8.70 -1.63
N ASP A 426 61.46 -9.26 -0.49
CA ASP A 426 60.68 -10.51 -0.34
C ASP A 426 59.17 -10.39 -0.56
N THR A 427 58.50 -11.51 -0.88
CA THR A 427 57.30 -11.95 -0.13
C THR A 427 57.01 -13.46 -0.28
N LYS A 428 56.20 -14.00 0.65
CA LYS A 428 56.09 -15.44 0.97
C LYS A 428 54.73 -16.05 0.58
N LEU A 429 54.70 -17.38 0.52
CA LEU A 429 53.52 -18.29 0.58
C LEU A 429 52.62 -18.23 -0.68
N LEU A 430 51.96 -19.30 -1.15
CA LEU A 430 51.72 -20.64 -0.59
C LEU A 430 52.14 -21.76 -1.58
N LYS A 431 52.55 -22.92 -1.04
CA LYS A 431 52.47 -24.20 -1.76
C LYS A 431 51.13 -24.84 -1.41
N GLU A 432 50.37 -25.33 -2.40
CA GLU A 432 49.65 -26.61 -2.24
C GLU A 432 49.23 -27.24 -3.58
N ASN A 433 49.41 -28.56 -3.62
CA ASN A 433 48.66 -29.60 -4.34
C ASN A 433 48.40 -29.46 -5.85
N GLN A 434 49.19 -30.24 -6.60
CA GLN A 434 48.75 -30.85 -7.85
C GLN A 434 47.60 -31.83 -7.56
N VAL A 435 46.49 -31.71 -8.28
CA VAL A 435 45.56 -32.82 -8.51
C VAL A 435 45.50 -33.03 -10.03
N LYS A 436 46.00 -34.18 -10.50
CA LYS A 436 45.82 -34.61 -11.89
C LYS A 436 44.55 -35.46 -11.98
N THR A 437 43.47 -34.85 -12.44
CA THR A 437 42.33 -35.56 -13.01
C THR A 437 42.76 -36.23 -14.32
N LYS A 438 42.33 -37.47 -14.57
CA LYS A 438 42.12 -37.99 -15.93
C LYS A 438 40.84 -38.81 -15.98
N GLU A 439 40.02 -38.46 -16.95
CA GLU A 439 38.69 -38.98 -17.28
C GLU A 439 38.82 -40.37 -17.95
N ALA A 440 37.84 -41.26 -17.77
CA ALA A 440 36.82 -41.67 -18.76
C ALA A 440 37.39 -42.49 -19.97
N ASP A 441 36.66 -43.41 -20.62
CA ASP A 441 35.22 -43.71 -20.65
C ASP A 441 35.00 -45.21 -20.97
N LEU A 442 33.79 -45.75 -20.76
CA LEU A 442 32.95 -46.36 -21.83
C LEU A 442 31.78 -47.26 -21.33
N SER A 443 30.61 -46.96 -21.91
CA SER A 443 29.46 -47.83 -22.27
C SER A 443 28.66 -48.62 -21.21
N ASP A 444 27.45 -48.10 -20.95
CA ASP A 444 26.15 -48.74 -21.22
C ASP A 444 25.96 -50.26 -21.02
N THR A 445 25.06 -50.66 -20.11
CA THR A 445 23.77 -51.30 -20.46
C THR A 445 22.84 -51.45 -19.24
N LEU A 446 21.54 -51.67 -19.50
CA LEU A 446 20.44 -51.48 -18.56
C LEU A 446 20.01 -52.72 -17.75
N SER A 447 19.89 -52.52 -16.43
CA SER A 447 18.77 -52.99 -15.57
C SER A 447 18.70 -54.52 -15.24
N PRO A 448 17.74 -55.02 -14.42
CA PRO A 448 18.12 -55.50 -13.07
C PRO A 448 17.55 -56.88 -12.67
N SER A 449 18.08 -57.53 -11.63
CA SER A 449 17.37 -58.62 -10.94
C SER A 449 17.80 -58.86 -9.50
N LYS A 450 16.82 -59.27 -8.69
CA LYS A 450 16.93 -59.61 -7.26
C LYS A 450 17.51 -61.00 -7.05
N GLU A 451 18.29 -61.17 -6.00
CA GLU A 451 18.23 -62.29 -5.03
C GLU A 451 18.93 -61.80 -3.75
N LYS A 452 18.20 -61.50 -2.67
CA LYS A 452 17.71 -62.39 -1.60
C LYS A 452 18.84 -63.05 -0.77
N SER A 453 18.84 -62.72 0.52
CA SER A 453 19.47 -63.45 1.64
C SER A 453 21.00 -63.63 1.60
N SER A 454 21.71 -63.77 2.72
CA SER A 454 21.31 -63.76 4.14
C SER A 454 22.38 -63.10 5.00
N GLU A 455 21.92 -62.35 5.98
CA GLU A 455 22.63 -62.00 7.20
C GLU A 455 22.75 -63.27 8.06
N ASP A 456 23.98 -63.74 8.35
CA ASP A 456 24.27 -64.42 9.62
C ASP A 456 25.77 -64.39 9.97
N THR A 457 26.04 -64.60 11.24
CA THR A 457 27.32 -64.43 11.94
C THR A 457 28.00 -65.78 12.23
N THR A 458 29.33 -65.79 12.17
CA THR A 458 30.28 -66.72 12.82
C THR A 458 31.66 -66.22 12.36
N ASP A 459 32.54 -65.67 13.20
CA ASP A 459 32.97 -66.14 14.51
C ASP A 459 33.44 -67.60 14.47
N ALA A 460 34.68 -67.76 14.00
CA ALA A 460 35.46 -68.98 14.08
C ALA A 460 36.92 -68.59 14.31
N GLN A 461 37.30 -68.53 15.58
CA GLN A 461 38.69 -68.62 15.99
C GLN A 461 39.33 -69.87 15.35
N MET A 462 40.56 -69.75 14.84
CA MET A 462 41.46 -70.89 14.81
C MET A 462 42.68 -70.53 15.64
N ASP A 463 42.94 -71.35 16.64
CA ASP A 463 43.87 -71.06 17.72
C ASP A 463 45.34 -71.09 17.28
N GLU A 464 46.14 -70.25 17.93
CA GLU A 464 47.54 -70.59 18.18
C GLU A 464 47.58 -71.80 19.13
N HIS A 465 47.88 -73.01 18.61
CA HIS A 465 48.44 -74.06 19.46
C HIS A 465 49.30 -75.07 18.68
N ASP A 466 50.40 -75.46 19.32
CA ASP A 466 51.28 -76.60 19.04
C ASP A 466 51.67 -76.96 17.58
N LEU A 467 52.93 -76.65 17.23
CA LEU A 467 53.86 -77.76 16.95
C LEU A 467 55.32 -77.38 17.28
N ASN A 468 55.70 -77.53 18.54
CA ASN A 468 57.09 -77.38 18.98
C ASN A 468 57.67 -78.76 19.35
N GLU A 469 58.66 -79.22 18.57
CA GLU A 469 59.48 -80.43 18.79
C GLU A 469 58.77 -81.81 18.83
N PRO A 470 59.47 -82.88 18.39
CA PRO A 470 60.40 -83.55 19.30
C PRO A 470 61.86 -83.58 18.82
N ILE A 471 62.72 -82.93 19.62
CA ILE A 471 63.96 -83.45 20.21
C ILE A 471 64.58 -84.69 19.51
N ALA A 472 65.77 -84.43 18.96
CA ALA A 472 66.94 -85.32 18.88
C ALA A 472 66.74 -86.82 18.51
N LYS A 473 67.00 -87.17 17.23
CA LYS A 473 67.51 -88.52 16.88
C LYS A 473 68.24 -88.72 15.54
N VAL A 474 69.04 -87.75 15.05
CA VAL A 474 70.07 -88.01 14.00
C VAL A 474 71.42 -87.33 14.32
N ALA A 475 71.75 -87.18 15.60
CA ALA A 475 73.05 -86.67 16.08
C ALA A 475 73.95 -87.78 16.67
N LEU A 476 73.65 -89.04 16.36
CA LEU A 476 74.41 -90.22 16.79
C LEU A 476 74.50 -91.22 15.65
N LEU A 477 75.59 -91.12 14.89
CA LEU A 477 76.40 -92.21 14.32
C LEU A 477 77.57 -91.57 13.55
N LYS A 478 78.50 -91.03 14.33
CA LYS A 478 79.82 -90.60 13.87
C LYS A 478 80.81 -91.23 14.85
N ASP A 479 81.82 -91.91 14.29
CA ASP A 479 82.75 -92.83 14.97
C ASP A 479 82.03 -94.15 15.41
N GLU A 480 82.49 -95.37 15.10
CA GLU A 480 83.70 -95.84 14.41
C GLU A 480 83.36 -97.06 13.51
N LEU A 481 83.81 -97.09 12.24
CA LEU A 481 84.55 -98.26 11.72
C LEU A 481 85.36 -97.94 10.45
N GLN A 482 86.63 -98.32 10.52
CA GLN A 482 87.70 -98.15 9.55
C GLN A 482 87.57 -99.16 8.39
N GLY A 483 87.68 -98.75 7.11
CA GLY A 483 87.27 -99.66 6.01
C GLY A 483 87.62 -99.36 4.54
N ALA A 484 88.77 -98.74 4.26
CA ALA A 484 89.52 -98.84 2.97
C ALA A 484 88.92 -98.28 1.64
N LEU A 485 89.70 -97.40 0.98
CA LEU A 485 89.72 -97.05 -0.47
C LEU A 485 88.48 -96.30 -1.03
N SER A 486 88.54 -95.13 -1.66
CA SER A 486 89.65 -94.22 -2.06
C SER A 486 89.15 -92.76 -1.97
N GLU A 487 89.92 -91.87 -1.33
CA GLU A 487 89.31 -90.75 -0.56
C GLU A 487 89.60 -89.32 -1.08
N THR A 488 89.95 -89.15 -2.36
CA THR A 488 90.36 -87.84 -2.93
C THR A 488 89.32 -87.18 -3.82
N GLU A 489 88.64 -87.92 -4.69
CA GLU A 489 87.66 -87.36 -5.64
C GLU A 489 86.34 -87.00 -4.93
N THR A 490 85.84 -87.91 -4.08
CA THR A 490 84.59 -87.71 -3.31
C THR A 490 84.65 -86.53 -2.33
N LYS A 491 85.84 -86.20 -1.78
CA LYS A 491 86.02 -85.04 -0.88
C LYS A 491 85.90 -83.70 -1.61
N GLN A 492 86.37 -83.61 -2.85
CA GLN A 492 86.25 -82.38 -3.63
C GLN A 492 84.81 -82.19 -4.14
N GLU A 493 84.16 -83.24 -4.62
CA GLU A 493 82.74 -83.19 -5.00
C GLU A 493 81.83 -82.81 -3.81
N ILE A 494 82.05 -83.37 -2.61
CA ILE A 494 81.27 -83.01 -1.42
C ILE A 494 81.49 -81.53 -1.02
N GLN A 495 82.71 -80.99 -1.16
CA GLN A 495 82.98 -79.57 -0.87
C GLN A 495 82.37 -78.63 -1.92
N GLN A 496 82.43 -79.01 -3.20
CA GLN A 496 81.79 -78.32 -4.31
C GLN A 496 80.27 -78.23 -4.09
N LEU A 497 79.63 -79.37 -3.80
CA LEU A 497 78.19 -79.45 -3.49
C LEU A 497 77.78 -78.67 -2.24
N HIS A 498 78.62 -78.60 -1.20
CA HIS A 498 78.35 -77.75 -0.03
C HIS A 498 78.39 -76.25 -0.37
N LYS A 499 79.33 -75.83 -1.24
CA LYS A 499 79.41 -74.44 -1.69
C LYS A 499 78.19 -74.06 -2.53
N GLU A 500 77.84 -74.91 -3.50
CA GLU A 500 76.65 -74.74 -4.34
C GLU A 500 75.35 -74.74 -3.51
N LEU A 501 75.26 -75.56 -2.45
CA LEU A 501 74.13 -75.55 -1.52
C LEU A 501 74.02 -74.23 -0.73
N ILE A 502 75.14 -73.65 -0.28
CA ILE A 502 75.15 -72.36 0.43
C ILE A 502 74.78 -71.22 -0.53
N GLU A 503 75.32 -71.21 -1.74
CA GLU A 503 74.98 -70.23 -2.78
C GLU A 503 73.50 -70.33 -3.18
N ALA A 504 72.96 -71.54 -3.32
CA ALA A 504 71.53 -71.77 -3.54
C ALA A 504 70.66 -71.34 -2.34
N GLN A 505 71.13 -71.51 -1.10
CA GLN A 505 70.42 -71.02 0.10
C GLN A 505 70.39 -69.48 0.18
N GLU A 506 71.48 -68.79 -0.13
CA GLU A 506 71.49 -67.31 -0.19
C GLU A 506 70.66 -66.78 -1.37
N LEU A 507 70.68 -67.46 -2.53
CA LEU A 507 69.79 -67.14 -3.64
C LEU A 507 68.31 -67.35 -3.27
N ALA A 508 67.99 -68.40 -2.50
CA ALA A 508 66.64 -68.65 -2.00
C ALA A 508 66.21 -67.60 -0.96
N LYS A 509 67.10 -67.18 -0.05
CA LYS A 509 66.83 -66.09 0.91
C LYS A 509 66.55 -64.76 0.20
N THR A 510 67.40 -64.37 -0.74
CA THR A 510 67.22 -63.13 -1.52
C THR A 510 65.99 -63.18 -2.43
N SER A 511 65.67 -64.32 -3.02
CA SER A 511 64.40 -64.54 -3.73
C SER A 511 63.20 -64.39 -2.80
N LYS A 512 63.21 -65.02 -1.62
CA LYS A 512 62.16 -64.89 -0.60
C LYS A 512 61.97 -63.44 -0.15
N GLN A 513 63.05 -62.69 0.03
CA GLN A 513 62.97 -61.28 0.41
C GLN A 513 62.36 -60.41 -0.71
N LYS A 514 62.77 -60.61 -1.97
CA LYS A 514 62.13 -59.96 -3.13
C LYS A 514 60.64 -60.28 -3.24
N CYS A 515 60.23 -61.51 -2.92
CA CYS A 515 58.81 -61.88 -2.87
C CYS A 515 58.05 -61.09 -1.79
N PHE A 516 58.62 -60.90 -0.59
CA PHE A 516 57.99 -60.07 0.45
C PHE A 516 57.92 -58.58 0.07
N GLU A 517 58.97 -58.03 -0.55
CA GLU A 517 58.98 -56.64 -1.03
C GLU A 517 57.92 -56.41 -2.13
N LEU A 518 57.80 -57.33 -3.09
CA LEU A 518 56.74 -57.30 -4.11
C LEU A 518 55.34 -57.47 -3.51
N GLN A 519 55.18 -58.31 -2.48
CA GLN A 519 53.92 -58.48 -1.78
C GLN A 519 53.50 -57.20 -1.05
N ALA A 520 54.45 -56.53 -0.36
CA ALA A 520 54.21 -55.26 0.32
C ALA A 520 53.81 -54.14 -0.66
N LEU A 521 54.53 -53.99 -1.78
CA LEU A 521 54.19 -53.02 -2.84
C LEU A 521 52.82 -53.29 -3.48
N LEU A 522 52.45 -54.56 -3.64
CA LEU A 522 51.15 -54.95 -4.18
C LEU A 522 50.02 -54.67 -3.18
N GLU A 523 50.26 -54.84 -1.89
CA GLU A 523 49.32 -54.52 -0.82
C GLU A 523 49.13 -53.01 -0.63
N GLU A 524 50.21 -52.22 -0.75
CA GLU A 524 50.17 -50.76 -0.78
C GLU A 524 49.35 -50.24 -1.97
N LYS A 525 49.59 -50.75 -3.18
CA LYS A 525 48.78 -50.42 -4.37
C LYS A 525 47.31 -50.80 -4.20
N ARG A 526 47.00 -51.96 -3.60
CA ARG A 526 45.63 -52.36 -3.26
C ARG A 526 44.98 -51.43 -2.23
N LYS A 527 45.76 -50.88 -1.28
CA LYS A 527 45.27 -49.89 -0.31
C LYS A 527 44.98 -48.55 -0.98
N ALA A 528 45.87 -48.05 -1.85
CA ALA A 528 45.66 -46.83 -2.62
C ALA A 528 44.41 -46.93 -3.53
N TYR A 529 44.22 -48.06 -4.23
CA TYR A 529 43.04 -48.28 -5.07
C TYR A 529 41.74 -48.32 -4.25
N ARG A 530 41.73 -48.97 -3.06
CA ARG A 530 40.56 -48.94 -2.16
C ARG A 530 40.19 -47.52 -1.75
N LEU A 531 41.17 -46.70 -1.35
CA LEU A 531 40.93 -45.30 -0.98
C LEU A 531 40.35 -44.49 -2.16
N GLN A 532 40.87 -44.69 -3.37
CA GLN A 532 40.34 -44.03 -4.57
C GLN A 532 38.89 -44.44 -4.90
N VAL A 533 38.55 -45.73 -4.72
CA VAL A 533 37.17 -46.23 -4.91
C VAL A 533 36.24 -45.72 -3.81
N GLU A 534 36.70 -45.62 -2.56
CA GLU A 534 35.93 -45.00 -1.47
C GLU A 534 35.68 -43.50 -1.72
N GLU A 535 36.66 -42.78 -2.27
CA GLU A 535 36.54 -41.36 -2.60
C GLU A 535 35.58 -41.13 -3.79
N SER A 536 35.69 -41.91 -4.87
CA SER A 536 34.74 -41.82 -5.98
C SER A 536 33.32 -42.24 -5.57
N THR A 537 33.17 -43.24 -4.69
CA THR A 537 31.87 -43.64 -4.12
C THR A 537 31.26 -42.50 -3.30
N LYS A 538 32.04 -41.80 -2.47
CA LYS A 538 31.58 -40.60 -1.75
C LYS A 538 31.14 -39.49 -2.69
N GLN A 539 31.89 -39.23 -3.77
CA GLN A 539 31.53 -38.24 -4.78
C GLN A 539 30.22 -38.61 -5.50
N ILE A 540 30.04 -39.87 -5.88
CA ILE A 540 28.80 -40.37 -6.50
C ILE A 540 27.61 -40.21 -5.54
N GLN A 541 27.76 -40.53 -4.24
CA GLN A 541 26.72 -40.34 -3.24
C GLN A 541 26.33 -38.86 -3.07
N VAL A 542 27.30 -37.94 -3.09
CA VAL A 542 27.03 -36.49 -3.03
C VAL A 542 26.26 -36.01 -4.27
N LEU A 543 26.66 -36.45 -5.47
CA LEU A 543 25.97 -36.11 -6.72
C LEU A 543 24.55 -36.70 -6.78
N GLN A 544 24.35 -37.94 -6.31
CA GLN A 544 23.02 -38.55 -6.18
C GLN A 544 22.12 -37.78 -5.20
N ALA A 545 22.66 -37.34 -4.05
CA ALA A 545 21.92 -36.51 -3.11
C ALA A 545 21.58 -35.12 -3.67
N GLN A 546 22.46 -34.51 -4.47
CA GLN A 546 22.18 -33.26 -5.17
C GLN A 546 21.10 -33.43 -6.25
N LEU A 547 21.15 -34.51 -7.05
CA LEU A 547 20.13 -34.83 -8.04
C LEU A 547 18.76 -35.05 -7.40
N HIS A 548 18.67 -35.77 -6.27
CA HIS A 548 17.41 -35.95 -5.55
C HIS A 548 16.82 -34.64 -5.04
N ARG A 549 17.64 -33.74 -4.48
CA ARG A 549 17.18 -32.40 -4.05
C ARG A 549 16.65 -31.58 -5.23
N LEU A 550 17.38 -31.56 -6.35
CA LEU A 550 16.91 -30.85 -7.55
C LEU A 550 15.61 -31.44 -8.13
N GLN A 551 15.38 -32.75 -8.00
CA GLN A 551 14.10 -33.38 -8.38
C GLN A 551 12.96 -32.94 -7.46
N GLU A 552 13.21 -32.90 -6.14
CA GLU A 552 12.25 -32.42 -5.13
C GLU A 552 11.93 -30.93 -5.33
N ASP A 553 12.93 -30.08 -5.54
CA ASP A 553 12.77 -28.65 -5.85
C ASP A 553 11.94 -28.43 -7.14
N ILE A 554 12.18 -29.23 -8.19
CA ILE A 554 11.41 -29.15 -9.44
C ILE A 554 9.94 -29.56 -9.25
N GLU A 555 9.65 -30.56 -8.43
CA GLU A 555 8.28 -31.00 -8.18
C GLU A 555 7.53 -30.00 -7.29
N ASN A 556 8.18 -29.47 -6.25
CA ASN A 556 7.64 -28.40 -5.42
C ASN A 556 7.27 -27.15 -6.25
N LEU A 557 8.16 -26.73 -7.17
CA LEU A 557 7.91 -25.61 -8.10
C LEU A 557 6.77 -25.89 -9.11
N ARG A 558 6.49 -27.15 -9.42
CA ARG A 558 5.34 -27.53 -10.26
C ARG A 558 4.04 -27.45 -9.48
N GLU A 559 4.02 -27.95 -8.25
CA GLU A 559 2.87 -27.89 -7.36
C GLU A 559 2.52 -26.43 -7.00
N GLU A 560 3.52 -25.61 -6.65
CA GLU A 560 3.35 -24.16 -6.41
C GLU A 560 2.71 -23.47 -7.63
N LYS A 561 3.25 -23.71 -8.84
CA LYS A 561 2.71 -23.16 -10.08
C LYS A 561 1.27 -23.64 -10.38
N GLU A 562 0.93 -24.90 -10.10
CA GLU A 562 -0.43 -25.42 -10.32
C GLU A 562 -1.43 -24.82 -9.33
N ASN A 563 -1.02 -24.65 -8.07
CA ASN A 563 -1.79 -23.94 -7.04
C ASN A 563 -2.03 -22.47 -7.41
N ASP A 564 -0.98 -21.75 -7.84
CA ASP A 564 -1.08 -20.35 -8.31
C ASP A 564 -2.03 -20.22 -9.51
N LEU A 565 -1.91 -21.12 -10.49
CA LEU A 565 -2.82 -21.15 -11.64
C LEU A 565 -4.27 -21.44 -11.22
N SER A 566 -4.48 -22.29 -10.22
CA SER A 566 -5.82 -22.56 -9.68
C SER A 566 -6.39 -21.34 -8.95
N SER A 567 -5.61 -20.64 -8.11
CA SER A 567 -6.04 -19.40 -7.44
C SER A 567 -6.42 -18.33 -8.46
N ALA A 568 -5.55 -18.07 -9.43
CA ALA A 568 -5.79 -17.08 -10.49
C ALA A 568 -7.04 -17.41 -11.35
N GLN A 569 -7.32 -18.69 -11.60
CA GLN A 569 -8.55 -19.11 -12.29
C GLN A 569 -9.81 -18.89 -11.45
N ASN A 570 -9.76 -19.16 -10.13
CA ASN A 570 -10.87 -18.94 -9.22
C ASN A 570 -11.15 -17.44 -9.03
N GLU A 571 -10.11 -16.62 -8.89
CA GLU A 571 -10.20 -15.15 -8.83
C GLU A 571 -10.80 -14.57 -10.12
N LEU A 572 -10.35 -15.06 -11.28
CA LEU A 572 -10.91 -14.67 -12.58
C LEU A 572 -12.40 -15.02 -12.70
N LEU A 573 -12.82 -16.20 -12.21
CA LEU A 573 -14.22 -16.61 -12.15
C LEU A 573 -15.05 -15.72 -11.21
N SER A 574 -14.51 -15.35 -10.04
CA SER A 574 -15.17 -14.40 -9.12
C SER A 574 -15.35 -13.03 -9.77
N ALA A 575 -14.28 -12.49 -10.35
CA ALA A 575 -14.31 -11.19 -11.04
C ALA A 575 -15.29 -11.18 -12.22
N GLN A 576 -15.39 -12.27 -13.00
CA GLN A 576 -16.41 -12.41 -14.05
C GLN A 576 -17.84 -12.43 -13.48
N GLY A 577 -18.07 -13.09 -12.35
CA GLY A 577 -19.35 -13.09 -11.65
C GLY A 577 -19.74 -11.71 -11.12
N GLU A 578 -18.79 -10.98 -10.54
CA GLU A 578 -18.97 -9.60 -10.07
C GLU A 578 -19.26 -8.63 -11.22
N ILE A 579 -18.55 -8.74 -12.35
CA ILE A 579 -18.81 -7.95 -13.55
C ILE A 579 -20.24 -8.19 -14.07
N LEU A 580 -20.70 -9.45 -14.10
CA LEU A 580 -22.07 -9.79 -14.51
C LEU A 580 -23.13 -9.17 -13.58
N LEU A 581 -22.88 -9.23 -12.26
CA LEU A 581 -23.77 -8.63 -11.25
C LEU A 581 -23.83 -7.10 -11.40
N LEU A 582 -22.67 -6.46 -11.57
CA LEU A 582 -22.56 -5.01 -11.78
C LEU A 582 -23.23 -4.56 -13.07
N GLN A 583 -23.10 -5.32 -14.16
CA GLN A 583 -23.83 -5.07 -15.41
C GLN A 583 -25.35 -5.13 -15.19
N GLN A 584 -25.85 -6.15 -14.49
CA GLN A 584 -27.28 -6.29 -14.21
C GLN A 584 -27.81 -5.16 -13.31
N VAL A 585 -27.04 -4.72 -12.31
CA VAL A 585 -27.40 -3.57 -11.47
C VAL A 585 -27.39 -2.27 -12.27
N ALA A 586 -26.40 -2.07 -13.15
CA ALA A 586 -26.33 -0.91 -14.03
C ALA A 586 -27.51 -0.85 -15.03
N GLU A 587 -27.93 -1.99 -15.58
CA GLU A 587 -29.08 -2.09 -16.48
C GLU A 587 -30.41 -1.75 -15.78
N ARG A 588 -30.63 -2.27 -14.56
CA ARG A 588 -31.80 -1.89 -13.73
C ARG A 588 -31.78 -0.39 -13.39
N ALA A 589 -30.64 0.14 -12.95
CA ALA A 589 -30.51 1.56 -12.63
C ALA A 589 -30.65 2.47 -13.86
N ALA A 590 -30.41 1.95 -15.08
CA ALA A 590 -30.70 2.66 -16.32
C ALA A 590 -32.21 2.65 -16.61
N SER A 591 -32.88 1.50 -16.53
CA SER A 591 -34.33 1.41 -16.78
C SER A 591 -35.17 2.19 -15.78
N GLU A 592 -34.78 2.22 -14.50
CA GLU A 592 -35.39 3.07 -13.46
C GLU A 592 -35.29 4.57 -13.84
N ARG A 593 -34.11 5.03 -14.28
CA ARG A 593 -33.92 6.41 -14.74
C ARG A 593 -34.75 6.74 -15.97
N ASP A 594 -34.88 5.83 -16.92
CA ASP A 594 -35.71 6.03 -18.10
C ASP A 594 -37.21 6.15 -17.70
N THR A 595 -37.66 5.41 -16.69
CA THR A 595 -39.02 5.57 -16.13
C THR A 595 -39.21 6.90 -15.39
N ASP A 596 -38.22 7.33 -14.59
CA ASP A 596 -38.25 8.64 -13.91
C ASP A 596 -38.26 9.80 -14.93
N ILE A 597 -37.45 9.69 -15.99
CA ILE A 597 -37.43 10.68 -17.08
C ILE A 597 -38.79 10.74 -17.79
N ALA A 598 -39.42 9.59 -18.06
CA ALA A 598 -40.73 9.53 -18.70
C ALA A 598 -41.84 10.15 -17.83
N THR A 599 -41.85 9.90 -16.51
CA THR A 599 -42.82 10.50 -15.59
C THR A 599 -42.63 12.01 -15.45
N LEU A 600 -41.40 12.48 -15.24
CA LEU A 600 -41.07 13.92 -15.18
C LEU A 600 -41.42 14.66 -16.48
N GLN A 601 -41.22 14.04 -17.65
CA GLN A 601 -41.64 14.61 -18.93
C GLN A 601 -43.16 14.78 -19.03
N GLU A 602 -43.94 13.88 -18.44
CA GLU A 602 -45.40 13.95 -18.45
C GLU A 602 -45.95 14.98 -17.45
N GLU A 603 -45.37 15.06 -16.25
CA GLU A 603 -45.67 16.13 -15.29
C GLU A 603 -45.36 17.52 -15.87
N LEU A 604 -44.21 17.66 -16.53
CA LEU A 604 -43.80 18.90 -17.18
C LEU A 604 -44.72 19.30 -18.34
N LYS A 605 -45.36 18.34 -19.04
CA LYS A 605 -46.46 18.66 -19.99
C LYS A 605 -47.70 19.18 -19.28
N LYS A 606 -48.12 18.55 -18.17
CA LYS A 606 -49.30 18.97 -17.37
C LYS A 606 -49.12 20.40 -16.85
N VAL A 607 -48.00 20.70 -16.21
CA VAL A 607 -47.68 22.04 -15.69
C VAL A 607 -47.63 23.08 -16.82
N ARG A 608 -47.10 22.74 -18.00
CA ARG A 608 -47.15 23.63 -19.19
C ARG A 608 -48.58 23.90 -19.66
N ALA A 609 -49.45 22.89 -19.66
CA ALA A 609 -50.86 23.05 -20.05
C ALA A 609 -51.64 23.89 -19.04
N GLU A 610 -51.39 23.73 -17.74
CA GLU A 610 -51.98 24.56 -16.68
C GLU A 610 -51.50 26.00 -16.75
N LEU A 611 -50.20 26.24 -16.94
CA LEU A 611 -49.64 27.58 -17.11
C LEU A 611 -50.24 28.31 -18.32
N GLU A 612 -50.49 27.59 -19.41
CA GLU A 612 -51.15 28.15 -20.60
C GLU A 612 -52.67 28.37 -20.41
N ARG A 613 -53.33 27.60 -19.52
CA ARG A 613 -54.71 27.91 -19.05
C ARG A 613 -54.71 29.21 -18.25
N TRP A 614 -53.86 29.33 -17.22
CA TRP A 614 -53.78 30.52 -16.37
C TRP A 614 -53.46 31.79 -17.16
N ARG A 615 -52.61 31.70 -18.20
CA ARG A 615 -52.37 32.83 -19.13
C ARG A 615 -53.62 33.29 -19.88
N LYS A 616 -54.47 32.35 -20.31
CA LYS A 616 -55.73 32.68 -21.01
C LYS A 616 -56.71 33.35 -20.05
N GLU A 617 -56.90 32.78 -18.86
CA GLU A 617 -57.77 33.35 -17.82
C GLU A 617 -57.29 34.75 -17.41
N ALA A 618 -55.99 34.96 -17.20
CA ALA A 618 -55.42 36.29 -16.97
C ALA A 618 -55.73 37.28 -18.11
N SER A 619 -55.61 36.86 -19.38
CA SER A 619 -55.94 37.70 -20.54
C SER A 619 -57.45 37.98 -20.72
N GLU A 620 -58.31 37.19 -20.06
CA GLU A 620 -59.75 37.41 -20.01
C GLU A 620 -60.08 38.42 -18.90
N TYR A 621 -59.49 38.28 -17.72
CA TYR A 621 -59.61 39.25 -16.64
C TYR A 621 -59.05 40.63 -17.02
N GLU A 622 -57.90 40.72 -17.69
CA GLU A 622 -57.37 41.99 -18.21
C GLU A 622 -58.37 42.69 -19.14
N ARG A 623 -59.02 41.92 -20.03
CA ARG A 623 -60.04 42.42 -20.96
C ARG A 623 -61.29 42.88 -20.24
N GLU A 624 -61.73 42.14 -19.22
CA GLU A 624 -62.87 42.51 -18.38
C GLU A 624 -62.59 43.78 -17.57
N ILE A 625 -61.39 43.92 -16.98
CA ILE A 625 -60.95 45.14 -16.30
C ILE A 625 -61.00 46.35 -17.24
N VAL A 626 -60.49 46.24 -18.47
CA VAL A 626 -60.54 47.32 -19.47
C VAL A 626 -61.99 47.65 -19.87
N ASN A 627 -62.85 46.65 -20.04
CA ASN A 627 -64.28 46.86 -20.33
C ASN A 627 -65.00 47.55 -19.16
N LEU A 628 -64.72 47.16 -17.91
CA LEU A 628 -65.28 47.79 -16.72
C LEU A 628 -64.80 49.22 -16.57
N GLN A 629 -63.50 49.50 -16.74
CA GLN A 629 -62.93 50.84 -16.69
C GLN A 629 -63.56 51.77 -17.74
N THR A 630 -63.67 51.32 -18.99
CA THR A 630 -64.31 52.12 -20.06
C THR A 630 -65.80 52.34 -19.81
N SER A 631 -66.53 51.33 -19.32
CA SER A 631 -67.95 51.48 -18.94
C SER A 631 -68.15 52.46 -17.79
N PHE A 632 -67.26 52.44 -16.78
CA PHE A 632 -67.29 53.34 -15.64
C PHE A 632 -67.01 54.78 -16.07
N GLN A 633 -65.97 54.98 -16.89
CA GLN A 633 -65.60 56.30 -17.42
C GLN A 633 -66.72 56.90 -18.28
N LEU A 634 -67.38 56.10 -19.12
CA LEU A 634 -68.56 56.52 -19.87
C LEU A 634 -69.72 56.94 -18.94
N ARG A 635 -69.95 56.21 -17.85
CA ARG A 635 -71.02 56.50 -16.89
C ARG A 635 -70.74 57.76 -16.07
N CYS A 636 -69.47 58.02 -15.73
CA CYS A 636 -69.04 59.29 -15.14
C CYS A 636 -69.31 60.47 -16.09
N GLN A 637 -68.90 60.36 -17.36
CA GLN A 637 -69.16 61.38 -18.39
C GLN A 637 -70.65 61.67 -18.55
N GLN A 638 -71.48 60.62 -18.65
CA GLN A 638 -72.94 60.77 -18.72
C GLN A 638 -73.53 61.47 -17.49
N CYS A 639 -73.02 61.18 -16.28
CA CYS A 639 -73.49 61.85 -15.06
C CYS A 639 -73.08 63.32 -15.02
N GLU A 640 -71.85 63.66 -15.41
CA GLU A 640 -71.43 65.05 -15.53
C GLU A 640 -72.27 65.83 -16.54
N ASP A 641 -72.55 65.25 -17.70
CA ASP A 641 -73.29 65.92 -18.77
C ASP A 641 -74.77 66.10 -18.41
N GLN A 642 -75.38 65.12 -17.73
CA GLN A 642 -76.70 65.28 -17.11
C GLN A 642 -76.72 66.41 -16.07
N GLN A 643 -75.71 66.49 -15.19
CA GLN A 643 -75.61 67.58 -14.20
C GLN A 643 -75.45 68.95 -14.87
N LYS A 644 -74.69 69.05 -15.98
CA LYS A 644 -74.55 70.28 -16.77
C LYS A 644 -75.89 70.69 -17.40
N GLU A 645 -76.62 69.75 -18.01
CA GLU A 645 -77.94 70.01 -18.59
C GLU A 645 -78.97 70.45 -17.53
N GLU A 646 -79.02 69.80 -16.38
CA GLU A 646 -79.92 70.19 -15.29
C GLU A 646 -79.56 71.55 -14.70
N ALA A 647 -78.27 71.87 -14.55
CA ALA A 647 -77.82 73.19 -14.10
C ALA A 647 -78.24 74.29 -15.10
N ILE A 648 -78.08 74.06 -16.40
CA ILE A 648 -78.54 74.99 -17.46
C ILE A 648 -80.07 75.16 -17.42
N ARG A 649 -80.83 74.07 -17.26
CA ARG A 649 -82.30 74.11 -17.13
C ARG A 649 -82.73 74.96 -15.94
N LEU A 650 -82.17 74.69 -14.76
CA LEU A 650 -82.49 75.41 -13.52
C LEU A 650 -82.08 76.88 -13.60
N GLN A 651 -80.93 77.19 -14.22
CA GLN A 651 -80.50 78.58 -14.43
C GLN A 651 -81.49 79.35 -15.34
N GLY A 652 -81.94 78.74 -16.44
CA GLY A 652 -82.97 79.33 -17.31
C GLY A 652 -84.34 79.49 -16.64
N GLU A 653 -84.70 78.63 -15.69
CA GLU A 653 -85.90 78.80 -14.86
C GLU A 653 -85.75 79.92 -13.84
N LEU A 654 -84.59 80.04 -13.18
CA LEU A 654 -84.27 81.15 -12.27
C LEU A 654 -84.29 82.51 -12.99
N GLU A 655 -83.80 82.59 -14.22
CA GLU A 655 -83.87 83.81 -15.04
C GLU A 655 -85.32 84.19 -15.37
N LYS A 656 -86.16 83.22 -15.74
CA LYS A 656 -87.61 83.44 -15.97
C LYS A 656 -88.32 83.91 -14.68
N LEU A 657 -88.00 83.31 -13.53
CA LEU A 657 -88.54 83.72 -12.23
C LEU A 657 -88.09 85.14 -11.85
N ARG A 658 -86.80 85.45 -12.03
CA ARG A 658 -86.23 86.78 -11.78
C ARG A 658 -86.89 87.85 -12.64
N LYS A 659 -87.17 87.55 -13.91
CA LYS A 659 -87.92 88.46 -14.80
C LYS A 659 -89.34 88.69 -14.29
N LYS A 660 -90.11 87.63 -14.03
CA LYS A 660 -91.47 87.73 -13.45
C LYS A 660 -91.48 88.53 -12.14
N TRP A 661 -90.52 88.30 -11.26
CA TRP A 661 -90.39 89.04 -10.01
C TRP A 661 -90.13 90.53 -10.25
N SER A 662 -89.25 90.87 -11.20
CA SER A 662 -89.03 92.26 -11.61
C SER A 662 -90.30 92.91 -12.18
N ASP A 663 -91.04 92.19 -13.03
CA ASP A 663 -92.30 92.66 -13.63
C ASP A 663 -93.34 92.96 -12.53
N LEU A 664 -93.57 92.01 -11.60
CA LEU A 664 -94.45 92.20 -10.43
C LEU A 664 -93.97 93.32 -9.51
N GLU A 665 -92.66 93.49 -9.31
CA GLU A 665 -92.12 94.58 -8.49
C GLU A 665 -92.39 95.94 -9.15
N THR A 666 -92.33 96.04 -10.49
CA THR A 666 -92.72 97.27 -11.20
C THR A 666 -94.22 97.54 -11.12
N GLU A 667 -95.06 96.50 -11.21
CA GLU A 667 -96.51 96.61 -11.07
C GLU A 667 -96.90 97.06 -9.67
N CYS A 668 -96.34 96.44 -8.62
CA CYS A 668 -96.52 96.86 -7.23
C CYS A 668 -96.06 98.31 -7.00
N ARG A 669 -94.98 98.75 -7.66
CA ARG A 669 -94.52 100.15 -7.63
C ARG A 669 -95.47 101.10 -8.36
N SER A 670 -96.17 100.66 -9.42
CA SER A 670 -97.23 101.47 -10.09
C SER A 670 -98.47 101.57 -9.22
N LEU A 671 -99.03 100.44 -8.77
CA LEU A 671 -100.21 100.39 -7.92
C LEU A 671 -100.02 101.20 -6.63
N LYS A 672 -98.81 101.20 -6.04
CA LYS A 672 -98.51 102.03 -4.86
C LYS A 672 -98.50 103.53 -5.18
N LYS A 673 -98.07 103.95 -6.37
CA LYS A 673 -98.17 105.35 -6.82
C LYS A 673 -99.64 105.74 -7.07
N GLU A 674 -100.39 104.90 -7.76
CA GLU A 674 -101.82 105.12 -8.02
C GLU A 674 -102.62 105.22 -6.71
N ASN A 675 -102.38 104.33 -5.76
CA ASN A 675 -103.02 104.37 -4.44
C ASN A 675 -102.64 105.65 -3.66
N ASN A 676 -101.38 106.09 -3.71
CA ASN A 676 -100.99 107.39 -3.12
C ASN A 676 -101.72 108.58 -3.78
N VAL A 677 -101.91 108.56 -5.11
CA VAL A 677 -102.66 109.61 -5.84
C VAL A 677 -104.14 109.57 -5.47
N LEU A 678 -104.76 108.38 -5.44
CA LEU A 678 -106.16 108.20 -5.04
C LEU A 678 -106.39 108.60 -3.58
N ALA A 679 -105.47 108.29 -2.67
CA ALA A 679 -105.55 108.73 -1.27
C ALA A 679 -105.45 110.25 -1.13
N SER A 680 -104.59 110.90 -1.94
CA SER A 680 -104.47 112.36 -1.97
C SER A 680 -105.74 113.03 -2.52
N GLU A 681 -106.35 112.43 -3.55
CA GLU A 681 -107.60 112.89 -4.15
C GLU A 681 -108.81 112.64 -3.23
N LEU A 682 -108.84 111.52 -2.49
CA LEU A 682 -109.83 111.25 -1.45
C LEU A 682 -109.76 112.31 -0.35
N GLN A 683 -108.55 112.60 0.16
CA GLN A 683 -108.34 113.65 1.16
C GLN A 683 -108.80 115.02 0.63
N ARG A 684 -108.53 115.34 -0.64
CA ARG A 684 -109.02 116.58 -1.29
C ARG A 684 -110.56 116.65 -1.30
N GLN A 685 -111.23 115.53 -1.57
CA GLN A 685 -112.70 115.45 -1.58
C GLN A 685 -113.31 115.50 -0.16
N GLU A 686 -112.65 114.91 0.84
CA GLU A 686 -113.02 115.05 2.25
C GLU A 686 -112.88 116.51 2.74
N GLU A 687 -111.81 117.20 2.34
CA GLU A 687 -111.62 118.63 2.61
C GLU A 687 -112.66 119.53 1.89
N GLU A 688 -113.15 119.13 0.71
CA GLU A 688 -114.24 119.82 0.00
C GLU A 688 -115.63 119.56 0.59
N LEU A 689 -115.88 118.37 1.13
CA LEU A 689 -117.13 118.00 1.82
C LEU A 689 -117.27 118.60 3.24
N HIS A 690 -116.20 119.18 3.77
CA HIS A 690 -116.18 119.86 5.07
C HIS A 690 -116.23 121.40 4.97
N ARG A 691 -116.61 121.94 3.79
CA ARG A 691 -116.91 123.36 3.55
C ARG A 691 -118.39 123.59 3.29
#